data_AF-A0A117P2U6-F1
#
_entry.id   AF-A0A117P2U6-F1
#
_cell.length_a   1.000
_cell.length_b   1.000
_cell.length_c   1.000
_cell.angle_alpha   90.00
_cell.angle_beta   90.00
_cell.angle_gamma   90.00
#
_symmetry.space_group_name_H-M   'P 1'
#
loop_
_entity.id
_entity.type
_entity.pdbx_description
1 polymer ?
#
loop_
_entity_poly.entity_id
_entity_poly.type
_entity_poly.pdbx_seq_one_letter_code
_entity_poly.pdbx_strand_id
1 'polypeptide(L)'
;MQDNATEVTAAGIARLAGVGRAAVSNWRRRHADFPKPVGGTETSPSFALAEVEAWLRKQGKLAEVPLRERVWQQLAGHPEGPVTALIHAGCVLLLIHDRPTVWLEVGAGSDERLAAMLPEALEQVLVPRFGAVARRGGRGGQGSRGGGSGGAAGPGRKSGVHGGSAGGAGSAVNTPASVNADAPVHRDSGASGSAAVNTPSAAPSATPGVHSAPAVNTARSVNTPPSVHAVAVSATPALRLPTGPELLPSTPLLRGAAELAAELGARQTFEFLLGRHLDANPRQYTLTPAELAVLMADLAGPARTVLDPACGTGALLRAVTPRPDQELYAQDSAPDLAALTALRLALQTHAAVRGAVGDTLRADAHPELRADAVLCHPPFNERNWGHDELAYDPRWEYGFPARNESELAWVQHALARLKDGGTAVLLMPPAAASRRSGRRIRADLLRRGALRAVIALPVGAAPPYNIPLHLWVLRRPERAPGQPRVLLADVGQFAGEGRGGPDWQAVRDAVLDAWRVHDRTGSLDERPGLARSLPVIELLDDEVDLAPARHLPPPTAAEGAEQLTAVRERLGETLRLTAELTPPPADAAQPAPRWPLTTIGELARGGALVMRTGGNGGHARVPVLTDSDVLAGTAPSGTLPESDEEAVLTEPGDVVVPVLGGGSVARVIDDATAGAALGRSLVLLRPDPTALDPWFLAGFLRGTANNRQASSYASTATRLDVRRLQLPRLPLDEQRRYGARFRALDEFERALRHAGRLGAQLVRGMYDGLTDGTVAPD
;
A
#
# COMPACT_ATOMS: atom_id res chain seq x y z
N MET A 1 -2.20 55.90 17.22
CA MET A 1 -2.05 54.61 16.53
C MET A 1 -1.51 53.63 17.56
N GLN A 2 -2.26 52.57 17.86
CA GLN A 2 -1.76 51.45 18.65
C GLN A 2 -1.32 50.38 17.65
N ASP A 3 -0.02 50.15 17.54
CA ASP A 3 0.48 49.04 16.73
C ASP A 3 0.02 47.72 17.35
N ASN A 4 -0.63 46.90 16.54
CA ASN A 4 -1.20 45.63 16.96
C ASN A 4 -0.07 44.59 17.05
N ALA A 5 0.73 44.68 18.12
CA ALA A 5 1.92 43.86 18.33
C ALA A 5 1.53 42.39 18.53
N THR A 6 1.68 41.57 17.47
CA THR A 6 1.46 40.12 17.54
C THR A 6 2.32 39.51 18.65
N GLU A 7 1.67 38.98 19.68
CA GLU A 7 2.35 38.36 20.81
C GLU A 7 2.68 36.89 20.54
N VAL A 8 3.88 36.46 20.95
CA VAL A 8 4.33 35.08 20.87
C VAL A 8 4.71 34.56 22.25
N THR A 9 4.15 33.42 22.66
CA THR A 9 4.55 32.75 23.90
C THR A 9 5.88 32.01 23.70
N ALA A 10 6.61 31.71 24.79
CA ALA A 10 7.83 30.90 24.71
C ALA A 10 7.65 29.54 23.98
N ALA A 11 6.42 29.04 23.87
CA ALA A 11 6.06 27.89 23.03
C ALA A 11 6.08 28.16 21.52
N GLY A 12 5.63 29.35 21.09
CA GLY A 12 5.73 29.82 19.72
C GLY A 12 7.18 30.11 19.32
N ILE A 13 7.94 30.78 20.19
CA ILE A 13 9.37 31.05 20.00
C ILE A 13 10.15 29.76 19.75
N ALA A 14 9.85 28.72 20.53
CA ALA A 14 10.50 27.41 20.40
C ALA A 14 10.25 26.77 19.02
N ARG A 15 9.01 26.87 18.50
CA ARG A 15 8.66 26.39 17.15
C ARG A 15 9.33 27.19 16.04
N LEU A 16 9.34 28.52 16.15
CA LEU A 16 10.01 29.42 15.18
C LEU A 16 11.51 29.14 15.06
N ALA A 17 12.14 28.73 16.17
CA ALA A 17 13.57 28.44 16.23
C ALA A 17 13.93 26.94 16.04
N GLY A 18 12.96 26.06 15.75
CA GLY A 18 13.21 24.62 15.58
C GLY A 18 13.71 23.89 16.84
N VAL A 19 13.47 24.43 18.04
CA VAL A 19 14.02 23.91 19.32
C VAL A 19 12.95 23.60 20.36
N GLY A 20 13.34 22.91 21.44
CA GLY A 20 12.46 22.73 22.61
C GLY A 20 12.29 24.01 23.44
N ARG A 21 11.13 24.16 24.11
CA ARG A 21 10.82 25.30 25.01
C ARG A 21 11.89 25.56 26.09
N ALA A 22 12.62 24.52 26.49
CA ALA A 22 13.73 24.61 27.44
C ALA A 22 14.90 25.45 26.89
N ALA A 23 15.17 25.44 25.58
CA ALA A 23 16.18 26.28 24.95
C ALA A 23 15.81 27.77 25.07
N VAL A 24 14.56 28.14 24.80
CA VAL A 24 14.05 29.51 24.97
C VAL A 24 14.15 29.97 26.43
N SER A 25 13.81 29.10 27.39
CA SER A 25 13.96 29.41 28.82
C SER A 25 15.44 29.52 29.26
N ASN A 26 16.35 28.79 28.61
CA ASN A 26 17.78 28.94 28.81
C ASN A 26 18.30 30.24 28.20
N TRP A 27 17.80 30.65 27.03
CA TRP A 27 18.17 31.90 26.38
C TRP A 27 17.77 33.12 27.21
N ARG A 28 16.52 33.17 27.69
CA ARG A 28 16.02 34.20 28.63
C ARG A 28 16.90 34.41 29.88
N ARG A 29 17.66 33.39 30.28
CA ARG A 29 18.50 33.39 31.49
C ARG A 29 19.98 33.62 31.21
N ARG A 30 20.47 33.27 30.01
CA ARG A 30 21.89 33.40 29.61
C ARG A 30 22.17 34.62 28.73
N HIS A 31 21.14 35.22 28.13
CA HIS A 31 21.26 36.37 27.25
C HIS A 31 20.48 37.56 27.83
N ALA A 32 21.20 38.54 28.37
CA ALA A 32 20.61 39.74 28.94
C ALA A 32 19.95 40.67 27.88
N ASP A 33 20.27 40.45 26.61
CA ASP A 33 19.69 41.10 25.44
C ASP A 33 18.45 40.36 24.87
N PHE A 34 18.02 39.26 25.49
CA PHE A 34 16.80 38.56 25.08
C PHE A 34 15.55 39.45 25.31
N PRO A 35 14.58 39.49 24.37
CA PRO A 35 13.40 40.36 24.48
C PRO A 35 12.63 40.21 25.79
N LYS A 36 12.18 41.34 26.32
CA LYS A 36 11.40 41.36 27.58
C LYS A 36 9.97 40.90 27.31
N PRO A 37 9.31 40.27 28.30
CA PRO A 37 7.91 39.92 28.16
C PRO A 37 7.06 41.19 28.06
N VAL A 38 6.12 41.19 27.12
CA VAL A 38 5.14 42.29 26.91
C VAL A 38 3.76 41.96 27.49
N GLY A 39 3.51 40.68 27.80
CA GLY A 39 2.27 40.20 28.40
C GLY A 39 2.40 38.79 28.98
N GLY A 40 1.25 38.14 29.19
CA GLY A 40 1.15 36.78 29.73
C GLY A 40 1.26 36.70 31.26
N THR A 41 1.46 35.49 31.77
CA THR A 41 1.61 35.23 33.22
C THR A 41 3.08 34.97 33.58
N GLU A 42 3.46 35.06 34.86
CA GLU A 42 4.84 34.75 35.30
C GLU A 42 5.30 33.34 34.85
N THR A 43 4.36 32.38 34.82
CA THR A 43 4.59 30.99 34.39
C THR A 43 4.47 30.76 32.89
N SER A 44 3.92 31.71 32.13
CA SER A 44 3.81 31.66 30.66
C SER A 44 3.79 33.08 30.06
N PRO A 45 4.95 33.75 30.05
CA PRO A 45 5.07 35.08 29.46
C PRO A 45 4.92 35.04 27.93
N SER A 46 4.36 36.11 27.39
CA SER A 46 4.34 36.44 25.97
C SER A 46 5.30 37.60 25.67
N PHE A 47 5.79 37.61 24.44
CA PHE A 47 6.84 38.51 23.94
C PHE A 47 6.38 39.12 22.63
N ALA A 48 6.85 40.32 22.27
CA ALA A 48 6.59 40.88 20.96
C ALA A 48 7.26 40.01 19.88
N LEU A 49 6.49 39.47 18.93
CA LEU A 49 7.00 38.56 17.90
C LEU A 49 8.15 39.18 17.10
N ALA A 50 8.00 40.45 16.71
CA ALA A 50 9.02 41.18 15.95
C ALA A 50 10.38 41.28 16.67
N GLU A 51 10.38 41.56 17.99
CA GLU A 51 11.60 41.61 18.79
C GLU A 51 12.26 40.24 18.93
N VAL A 52 11.45 39.19 19.09
CA VAL A 52 11.94 37.81 19.18
C VAL A 52 12.54 37.33 17.88
N GLU A 53 11.88 37.58 16.75
CA GLU A 53 12.44 37.20 15.45
C GLU A 53 13.72 37.97 15.13
N ALA A 54 13.76 39.28 15.44
CA ALA A 54 14.98 40.08 15.29
C ALA A 54 16.12 39.53 16.16
N TRP A 55 15.85 39.15 17.40
CA TRP A 55 16.83 38.53 18.30
C TRP A 55 17.29 37.15 17.81
N LEU A 56 16.37 36.29 17.38
CA LEU A 56 16.69 34.95 16.85
C LEU A 56 17.52 35.02 15.57
N ARG A 57 17.21 35.94 14.64
CA ARG A 57 18.02 36.20 13.44
C ARG A 57 19.42 36.71 13.81
N LYS A 58 19.51 37.71 14.70
CA LYS A 58 20.79 38.28 15.18
C LYS A 58 21.70 37.23 15.84
N GLN A 59 21.11 36.21 16.47
CA GLN A 59 21.83 35.15 17.17
C GLN A 59 22.09 33.89 16.34
N GLY A 60 21.66 33.85 15.06
CA GLY A 60 21.73 32.65 14.21
C GLY A 60 20.89 31.47 14.74
N LYS A 61 19.86 31.74 15.55
CA LYS A 61 19.05 30.75 16.28
C LYS A 61 17.65 30.56 15.72
N LEU A 62 17.26 31.35 14.71
CA LEU A 62 16.13 31.00 13.86
C LEU A 62 16.62 29.87 12.94
N ALA A 63 16.48 28.62 13.37
CA ALA A 63 16.78 27.49 12.50
C ALA A 63 15.83 27.57 11.30
N GLU A 64 16.39 27.73 10.09
CA GLU A 64 15.61 27.52 8.89
C GLU A 64 15.00 26.12 8.94
N VAL A 65 13.69 26.02 8.68
CA VAL A 65 13.01 24.71 8.62
C VAL A 65 13.82 23.82 7.65
N PRO A 66 14.24 22.61 8.06
CA PRO A 66 15.05 21.74 7.24
C PRO A 66 14.41 21.57 5.86
N LEU A 67 15.23 21.61 4.80
CA LEU A 67 14.74 21.75 3.42
C LEU A 67 13.62 20.75 3.08
N ARG A 68 13.80 19.47 3.40
CA ARG A 68 12.78 18.40 3.28
C ARG A 68 11.43 18.77 3.89
N GLU A 69 11.42 19.25 5.12
CA GLU A 69 10.21 19.56 5.87
C GLU A 69 9.59 20.89 5.40
N ARG A 70 10.41 21.84 4.94
CA ARG A 70 9.95 23.09 4.29
C ARG A 70 9.23 22.81 2.97
N VAL A 71 9.85 22.00 2.10
CA VAL A 71 9.28 21.55 0.83
C VAL A 71 8.00 20.74 1.06
N TRP A 72 8.01 19.83 2.04
CA TRP A 72 6.81 19.10 2.44
C TRP A 72 5.68 20.02 2.93
N GLN A 73 5.97 21.03 3.74
CA GLN A 73 4.98 22.01 4.21
C GLN A 73 4.42 22.87 3.06
N GLN A 74 5.25 23.28 2.11
CA GLN A 74 4.81 23.99 0.89
C GLN A 74 3.91 23.13 0.00
N LEU A 75 4.20 21.82 -0.11
CA LEU A 75 3.39 20.86 -0.85
C LEU A 75 2.06 20.60 -0.15
N ALA A 76 2.09 20.27 1.14
CA ALA A 76 0.90 19.97 1.94
C ALA A 76 -0.04 21.17 2.12
N GLY A 77 0.51 22.40 2.14
CA GLY A 77 -0.23 23.65 2.23
C GLY A 77 -0.55 24.33 0.90
N HIS A 78 -0.33 23.66 -0.25
CA HIS A 78 -0.54 24.26 -1.57
C HIS A 78 -2.03 24.58 -1.83
N PRO A 79 -2.38 25.76 -2.40
CA PRO A 79 -3.78 26.19 -2.55
C PRO A 79 -4.62 25.29 -3.46
N GLU A 80 -4.03 24.69 -4.49
CA GLU A 80 -4.71 23.74 -5.39
C GLU A 80 -4.62 22.28 -4.90
N GLY A 81 -4.20 22.09 -3.64
CA GLY A 81 -4.06 20.80 -2.99
C GLY A 81 -2.70 20.10 -3.22
N PRO A 82 -2.35 19.13 -2.35
CA PRO A 82 -1.03 18.49 -2.35
C PRO A 82 -0.74 17.67 -3.62
N VAL A 83 -1.78 17.14 -4.28
CA VAL A 83 -1.63 16.31 -5.48
C VAL A 83 -1.23 17.15 -6.69
N THR A 84 -1.91 18.28 -6.94
CA THR A 84 -1.53 19.27 -7.97
C THR A 84 -0.10 19.76 -7.75
N ALA A 85 0.23 20.06 -6.50
CA ALA A 85 1.57 20.49 -6.09
C ALA A 85 2.64 19.42 -6.38
N LEU A 86 2.36 18.15 -6.09
CA LEU A 86 3.24 17.01 -6.37
C LEU A 86 3.41 16.76 -7.88
N ILE A 87 2.36 16.93 -8.69
CA ILE A 87 2.43 16.86 -10.16
C ILE A 87 3.33 17.99 -10.69
N HIS A 88 3.11 19.24 -10.27
CA HIS A 88 3.96 20.37 -10.68
C HIS A 88 5.43 20.16 -10.28
N ALA A 89 5.68 19.70 -9.05
CA ALA A 89 7.03 19.35 -8.60
C ALA A 89 7.63 18.22 -9.45
N GLY A 90 6.90 17.14 -9.72
CA GLY A 90 7.37 16.03 -10.56
C GLY A 90 7.71 16.45 -11.99
N CYS A 91 6.94 17.35 -12.60
CA CYS A 91 7.27 17.93 -13.91
C CYS A 91 8.62 18.68 -13.89
N VAL A 92 8.87 19.49 -12.85
CA VAL A 92 10.15 20.21 -12.70
C VAL A 92 11.31 19.26 -12.37
N LEU A 93 11.09 18.26 -11.53
CA LEU A 93 12.10 17.25 -11.20
C LEU A 93 12.51 16.46 -12.46
N LEU A 94 11.56 16.15 -13.35
CA LEU A 94 11.86 15.51 -14.63
C LEU A 94 12.62 16.45 -15.59
N LEU A 95 12.30 17.75 -15.61
CA LEU A 95 13.09 18.76 -16.34
C LEU A 95 14.53 18.86 -15.82
N ILE A 96 14.73 18.84 -14.50
CA ILE A 96 16.05 18.85 -13.87
C ILE A 96 16.83 17.58 -14.20
N HIS A 97 16.15 16.42 -14.25
CA HIS A 97 16.75 15.14 -14.58
C HIS A 97 17.23 15.08 -16.04
N ASP A 98 16.40 15.51 -16.99
CA ASP A 98 16.68 15.38 -18.43
C ASP A 98 17.47 16.55 -19.02
N ARG A 99 17.28 17.77 -18.48
CA ARG A 99 17.80 19.03 -19.02
C ARG A 99 18.26 19.98 -17.90
N PRO A 100 19.26 19.59 -17.07
CA PRO A 100 19.69 20.39 -15.92
C PRO A 100 20.15 21.81 -16.30
N THR A 101 20.74 22.02 -17.48
CA THR A 101 21.14 23.34 -17.98
C THR A 101 19.94 24.25 -18.25
N VAL A 102 18.86 23.72 -18.82
CA VAL A 102 17.62 24.48 -19.09
C VAL A 102 16.98 24.92 -17.77
N TRP A 103 17.02 24.08 -16.73
CA TRP A 103 16.58 24.48 -15.39
C TRP A 103 17.41 25.64 -14.82
N LEU A 104 18.74 25.64 -14.98
CA LEU A 104 19.60 26.74 -14.49
C LEU A 104 19.27 28.08 -15.16
N GLU A 105 18.90 28.07 -16.45
CA GLU A 105 18.48 29.28 -17.19
C GLU A 105 17.08 29.76 -16.80
N VAL A 106 16.12 28.84 -16.64
CA VAL A 106 14.71 29.13 -16.35
C VAL A 106 14.46 29.45 -14.87
N GLY A 107 15.19 28.79 -13.98
CA GLY A 107 15.15 29.03 -12.53
C GLY A 107 15.75 30.37 -12.10
N ALA A 108 16.51 31.05 -12.97
CA ALA A 108 17.15 32.32 -12.67
C ALA A 108 16.18 33.52 -12.79
N GLY A 109 16.01 34.26 -11.70
CA GLY A 109 15.18 35.48 -11.63
C GLY A 109 13.95 35.31 -10.74
N SER A 110 12.97 36.21 -10.91
CA SER A 110 11.76 36.24 -10.08
C SER A 110 10.80 35.07 -10.35
N ASP A 111 9.84 34.88 -9.46
CA ASP A 111 8.84 33.82 -9.53
C ASP A 111 7.88 34.00 -10.72
N GLU A 112 7.55 35.23 -11.08
CA GLU A 112 6.76 35.54 -12.27
C GLU A 112 7.51 35.15 -13.56
N ARG A 113 8.83 35.37 -13.59
CA ARG A 113 9.68 34.96 -14.72
C ARG A 113 9.77 33.44 -14.80
N LEU A 114 10.01 32.75 -13.68
CA LEU A 114 10.03 31.29 -13.60
C LEU A 114 8.70 30.73 -14.12
N ALA A 115 7.57 31.18 -13.57
CA ALA A 115 6.24 30.74 -13.97
C ALA A 115 5.94 31.01 -15.46
N ALA A 116 6.39 32.13 -16.03
CA ALA A 116 6.18 32.45 -17.44
C ALA A 116 7.01 31.58 -18.40
N MET A 117 8.26 31.27 -18.05
CA MET A 117 9.20 30.51 -18.91
C MET A 117 9.02 28.99 -18.80
N LEU A 118 8.59 28.49 -17.64
CA LEU A 118 8.57 27.08 -17.32
C LEU A 118 7.68 26.21 -18.25
N PRO A 119 6.49 26.64 -18.74
CA PRO A 119 5.69 25.84 -19.67
C PRO A 119 6.43 25.44 -20.96
N GLU A 120 7.22 26.35 -21.55
CA GLU A 120 8.00 26.05 -22.76
C GLU A 120 9.13 25.06 -22.48
N ALA A 121 9.81 25.23 -21.34
CA ALA A 121 10.86 24.30 -20.91
C ALA A 121 10.33 22.91 -20.58
N LEU A 122 9.18 22.82 -19.90
CA LEU A 122 8.51 21.55 -19.60
C LEU A 122 8.08 20.83 -20.89
N GLU A 123 7.57 21.54 -21.89
CA GLU A 123 7.13 20.91 -23.14
C GLU A 123 8.26 20.16 -23.87
N GLN A 124 9.48 20.70 -23.84
CA GLN A 124 10.68 20.08 -24.43
C GLN A 124 11.06 18.73 -23.79
N VAL A 125 10.52 18.41 -22.61
CA VAL A 125 10.77 17.15 -21.89
C VAL A 125 9.52 16.27 -21.86
N LEU A 126 8.35 16.85 -21.55
CA LEU A 126 7.10 16.11 -21.44
C LEU A 126 6.66 15.51 -22.80
N VAL A 127 6.81 16.23 -23.92
CA VAL A 127 6.39 15.72 -25.24
C VAL A 127 7.25 14.52 -25.71
N PRO A 128 8.60 14.55 -25.64
CA PRO A 128 9.40 13.37 -25.96
C PRO A 128 9.13 12.16 -25.03
N ARG A 129 8.97 12.39 -23.72
CA ARG A 129 8.77 11.30 -22.75
C ARG A 129 7.39 10.65 -22.84
N PHE A 130 6.34 11.46 -23.02
CA PHE A 130 4.94 11.00 -22.93
C PHE A 130 4.22 10.93 -24.29
N GLY A 131 4.66 11.68 -25.29
CA GLY A 131 4.00 11.81 -26.60
C GLY A 131 3.07 13.01 -26.62
N ALA A 132 1.81 12.82 -27.02
CA ALA A 132 0.83 13.90 -27.07
C ALA A 132 0.42 14.35 -25.65
N VAL A 133 0.90 15.52 -25.23
CA VAL A 133 0.49 16.19 -23.99
C VAL A 133 -0.68 17.12 -24.29
N ALA A 134 -1.77 17.05 -23.52
CA ALA A 134 -2.94 17.87 -23.80
C ALA A 134 -2.71 19.34 -23.39
N ARG A 135 -2.64 20.23 -24.39
CA ARG A 135 -2.77 21.69 -24.24
C ARG A 135 -4.25 22.05 -24.13
N ARG A 136 -4.62 23.01 -23.26
CA ARG A 136 -6.02 23.46 -23.13
C ARG A 136 -6.50 24.07 -24.45
N GLY A 137 -7.60 23.56 -24.98
CA GLY A 137 -8.24 24.14 -26.17
C GLY A 137 -8.62 25.60 -25.93
N GLY A 138 -7.96 26.52 -26.63
CA GLY A 138 -8.38 27.92 -26.69
C GLY A 138 -9.77 28.00 -27.31
N ARG A 139 -10.64 28.86 -26.77
CA ARG A 139 -11.95 29.16 -27.39
C ARG A 139 -11.71 29.56 -28.85
N GLY A 140 -12.38 28.89 -29.78
CA GLY A 140 -12.31 29.18 -31.20
C GLY A 140 -12.59 30.66 -31.47
N GLY A 141 -11.56 31.39 -31.90
CA GLY A 141 -11.56 32.85 -31.96
C GLY A 141 -10.78 33.42 -33.15
N GLN A 142 -10.61 32.63 -34.21
CA GLN A 142 -10.17 33.12 -35.52
C GLN A 142 -11.11 32.59 -36.59
N GLY A 143 -12.14 33.39 -36.90
CA GLY A 143 -12.97 33.16 -38.07
C GLY A 143 -12.16 33.36 -39.35
N SER A 144 -12.02 32.30 -40.14
CA SER A 144 -11.46 32.39 -41.49
C SER A 144 -12.27 33.38 -42.33
N ARG A 145 -11.59 34.35 -42.95
CA ARG A 145 -12.21 35.25 -43.94
C ARG A 145 -12.42 34.48 -45.24
N GLY A 146 -13.64 33.96 -45.44
CA GLY A 146 -14.13 33.44 -46.71
C GLY A 146 -15.42 34.15 -47.10
N GLY A 147 -15.45 34.77 -48.28
CA GLY A 147 -16.60 35.57 -48.73
C GLY A 147 -17.80 34.71 -49.13
N GLY A 148 -19.00 35.15 -48.75
CA GLY A 148 -20.29 34.57 -49.16
C GLY A 148 -21.35 35.67 -49.24
N SER A 149 -21.88 35.89 -50.43
CA SER A 149 -22.72 37.05 -50.76
C SER A 149 -24.22 36.82 -50.55
N GLY A 150 -24.90 37.83 -49.98
CA GLY A 150 -26.24 38.26 -50.42
C GLY A 150 -27.46 37.43 -49.97
N GLY A 151 -28.46 38.13 -49.39
CA GLY A 151 -29.79 37.59 -49.11
C GLY A 151 -30.52 38.48 -48.09
N ALA A 152 -31.66 39.07 -48.47
CA ALA A 152 -32.33 40.13 -47.71
C ALA A 152 -33.71 39.72 -47.13
N ALA A 153 -34.32 40.65 -46.38
CA ALA A 153 -35.62 40.57 -45.69
C ALA A 153 -35.66 39.65 -44.45
N GLY A 154 -36.50 39.87 -43.44
CA GLY A 154 -37.53 40.91 -43.21
C GLY A 154 -38.29 40.60 -41.90
N PRO A 155 -38.95 41.56 -41.22
CA PRO A 155 -38.95 41.55 -39.75
C PRO A 155 -40.27 41.20 -39.03
N GLY A 156 -40.14 40.72 -37.80
CA GLY A 156 -41.16 40.77 -36.74
C GLY A 156 -40.75 39.92 -35.53
N ARG A 157 -41.14 40.16 -34.28
CA ARG A 157 -41.68 41.29 -33.51
C ARG A 157 -42.10 40.66 -32.16
N LYS A 158 -41.71 41.23 -31.00
CA LYS A 158 -42.39 41.08 -29.68
C LYS A 158 -42.38 39.67 -29.03
N SER A 159 -42.55 39.47 -27.71
CA SER A 159 -42.45 40.32 -26.49
C SER A 159 -42.69 39.46 -25.22
N GLY A 160 -42.21 39.91 -24.05
CA GLY A 160 -42.57 39.36 -22.72
C GLY A 160 -41.44 38.54 -22.08
N VAL A 161 -40.74 38.90 -20.98
CA VAL A 161 -40.98 39.72 -19.76
C VAL A 161 -41.55 38.91 -18.56
N HIS A 162 -40.89 39.11 -17.40
CA HIS A 162 -41.10 38.54 -16.05
C HIS A 162 -40.60 37.09 -15.82
N GLY A 163 -40.02 36.74 -14.67
CA GLY A 163 -39.56 37.57 -13.54
C GLY A 163 -39.56 36.83 -12.18
N GLY A 164 -38.53 37.06 -11.34
CA GLY A 164 -38.42 36.55 -9.96
C GLY A 164 -37.92 35.09 -9.86
N SER A 165 -36.86 34.67 -9.15
CA SER A 165 -36.14 35.12 -7.94
C SER A 165 -36.54 34.43 -6.62
N ALA A 166 -35.82 33.35 -6.30
CA ALA A 166 -35.18 33.02 -5.02
C ALA A 166 -35.98 32.66 -3.75
N GLY A 167 -35.36 31.76 -2.95
CA GLY A 167 -35.74 31.37 -1.57
C GLY A 167 -36.40 29.97 -1.49
N GLY A 168 -35.99 29.04 -0.64
CA GLY A 168 -34.91 29.03 0.38
C GLY A 168 -34.66 27.61 0.91
N ALA A 169 -33.61 27.42 1.73
CA ALA A 169 -33.11 26.10 2.13
C ALA A 169 -33.88 25.44 3.30
N GLY A 170 -33.77 24.10 3.40
CA GLY A 170 -34.21 23.31 4.56
C GLY A 170 -33.49 21.97 4.61
N SER A 171 -32.58 21.80 5.57
CA SER A 171 -31.78 20.57 5.77
C SER A 171 -32.49 19.60 6.73
N ALA A 172 -32.34 18.29 6.50
CA ALA A 172 -32.77 17.26 7.44
C ALA A 172 -31.64 16.23 7.67
N VAL A 173 -31.21 16.12 8.92
CA VAL A 173 -30.18 15.19 9.40
C VAL A 173 -30.85 13.93 9.94
N ASN A 174 -30.31 12.75 9.63
CA ASN A 174 -30.75 11.49 10.22
C ASN A 174 -29.68 10.91 11.14
N THR A 175 -30.12 10.53 12.35
CA THR A 175 -29.32 9.85 13.38
C THR A 175 -30.02 8.55 13.75
N PRO A 176 -29.34 7.39 13.80
CA PRO A 176 -29.91 6.18 14.39
C PRO A 176 -29.56 6.09 15.89
N ALA A 177 -30.57 5.86 16.72
CA ALA A 177 -30.40 5.50 18.13
C ALA A 177 -30.25 3.98 18.30
N SER A 178 -29.59 3.57 19.38
CA SER A 178 -29.39 2.19 19.81
C SER A 178 -30.57 1.66 20.66
N VAL A 179 -30.58 0.33 20.93
CA VAL A 179 -30.66 -0.31 22.28
C VAL A 179 -31.24 -1.75 22.22
N ASN A 180 -30.37 -2.72 22.51
CA ASN A 180 -30.48 -3.96 23.33
C ASN A 180 -31.47 -5.14 23.11
N ALA A 181 -30.86 -6.34 23.15
CA ALA A 181 -31.07 -7.48 24.09
C ALA A 181 -31.92 -8.74 23.71
N ASP A 182 -31.18 -9.87 23.64
CA ASP A 182 -31.32 -11.16 24.36
C ASP A 182 -32.63 -11.99 24.40
N ALA A 183 -32.53 -13.19 23.76
CA ALA A 183 -32.82 -14.53 24.32
C ALA A 183 -34.29 -14.98 24.62
N PRO A 184 -34.58 -16.28 24.87
CA PRO A 184 -33.94 -17.55 24.42
C PRO A 184 -34.91 -18.65 23.88
N VAL A 185 -34.31 -19.67 23.23
CA VAL A 185 -34.61 -21.13 23.24
C VAL A 185 -36.04 -21.66 23.52
N HIS A 186 -36.55 -22.51 22.61
CA HIS A 186 -37.22 -23.77 22.99
C HIS A 186 -37.06 -24.88 21.94
N ARG A 187 -37.16 -26.15 22.39
CA ARG A 187 -36.96 -27.40 21.62
C ARG A 187 -38.23 -27.92 20.95
N ASP A 188 -38.05 -28.72 19.89
CA ASP A 188 -38.55 -30.10 19.65
C ASP A 188 -38.74 -30.32 18.13
N SER A 189 -38.01 -31.23 17.47
CA SER A 189 -38.11 -32.71 17.46
C SER A 189 -39.30 -33.24 16.63
N GLY A 190 -39.04 -34.19 15.73
CA GLY A 190 -40.05 -34.75 14.81
C GLY A 190 -39.44 -35.23 13.48
N ALA A 191 -39.54 -36.53 13.20
CA ALA A 191 -38.87 -37.19 12.07
C ALA A 191 -39.84 -37.66 10.97
N SER A 192 -39.26 -38.23 9.90
CA SER A 192 -39.83 -39.27 8.99
C SER A 192 -40.62 -38.86 7.73
N GLY A 193 -40.57 -39.74 6.72
CA GLY A 193 -41.36 -39.71 5.47
C GLY A 193 -40.65 -39.05 4.27
N SER A 194 -39.90 -39.71 3.38
CA SER A 194 -40.10 -40.93 2.56
C SER A 194 -40.78 -40.71 1.19
N ALA A 195 -40.00 -40.96 0.14
CA ALA A 195 -40.34 -41.56 -1.18
C ALA A 195 -41.42 -40.97 -2.13
N ALA A 196 -40.97 -40.65 -3.36
CA ALA A 196 -41.53 -40.99 -4.70
C ALA A 196 -40.89 -40.01 -5.73
N VAL A 197 -40.05 -40.38 -6.71
CA VAL A 197 -40.15 -41.41 -7.77
C VAL A 197 -41.43 -41.29 -8.59
N ASN A 198 -41.32 -40.71 -9.81
CA ASN A 198 -42.17 -41.03 -10.96
C ASN A 198 -41.61 -40.50 -12.31
N THR A 199 -41.04 -41.43 -13.08
CA THR A 199 -40.94 -41.49 -14.55
C THR A 199 -41.30 -42.96 -14.91
N PRO A 200 -41.78 -43.34 -16.13
CA PRO A 200 -41.39 -42.88 -17.48
C PRO A 200 -42.63 -42.48 -18.34
N SER A 201 -42.81 -42.64 -19.67
CA SER A 201 -42.05 -43.35 -20.72
C SER A 201 -42.39 -42.96 -22.17
N ALA A 202 -41.49 -43.34 -23.08
CA ALA A 202 -41.68 -43.78 -24.48
C ALA A 202 -42.12 -42.80 -25.61
N ALA A 203 -41.52 -43.05 -26.78
CA ALA A 203 -41.75 -42.41 -28.10
C ALA A 203 -42.62 -43.35 -29.02
N PRO A 204 -42.67 -43.31 -30.39
CA PRO A 204 -41.51 -43.28 -31.32
C PRO A 204 -41.68 -42.61 -32.74
N SER A 205 -40.53 -42.54 -33.45
CA SER A 205 -40.30 -42.75 -34.91
C SER A 205 -40.98 -41.90 -36.02
N ALA A 206 -40.16 -41.28 -36.91
CA ALA A 206 -39.90 -41.77 -38.29
C ALA A 206 -38.87 -40.91 -39.10
N THR A 207 -37.99 -41.60 -39.85
CA THR A 207 -37.11 -41.12 -40.96
C THR A 207 -37.54 -41.86 -42.27
N PRO A 208 -36.92 -41.79 -43.48
CA PRO A 208 -35.63 -41.20 -43.90
C PRO A 208 -35.60 -40.47 -45.28
N GLY A 209 -34.42 -40.07 -45.76
CA GLY A 209 -34.17 -39.66 -47.16
C GLY A 209 -32.67 -39.39 -47.44
N VAL A 210 -32.11 -39.97 -48.51
CA VAL A 210 -30.67 -39.97 -48.84
C VAL A 210 -30.46 -39.57 -50.32
N HIS A 211 -29.38 -38.82 -50.63
CA HIS A 211 -28.44 -39.01 -51.77
C HIS A 211 -27.61 -37.73 -52.08
N SER A 212 -26.53 -37.88 -52.86
CA SER A 212 -25.33 -37.01 -52.79
C SER A 212 -24.87 -36.44 -54.15
N ALA A 213 -24.18 -35.28 -54.10
CA ALA A 213 -23.24 -34.74 -55.12
C ALA A 213 -23.83 -34.26 -56.47
N PRO A 214 -23.17 -33.38 -57.27
CA PRO A 214 -21.75 -32.97 -57.24
C PRO A 214 -21.49 -31.43 -57.20
N ALA A 215 -20.21 -31.03 -57.34
CA ALA A 215 -19.74 -29.65 -57.26
C ALA A 215 -19.15 -29.12 -58.59
N VAL A 216 -19.38 -27.83 -58.92
CA VAL A 216 -18.61 -27.05 -59.93
C VAL A 216 -18.55 -25.54 -59.57
N ASN A 217 -17.33 -25.06 -59.33
CA ASN A 217 -16.71 -23.73 -59.59
C ASN A 217 -17.44 -22.35 -59.60
N THR A 218 -16.84 -21.43 -58.81
CA THR A 218 -16.42 -20.01 -59.08
C THR A 218 -17.41 -18.83 -59.25
N ALA A 219 -17.19 -17.81 -58.38
CA ALA A 219 -17.42 -16.34 -58.53
C ALA A 219 -18.89 -15.86 -58.74
N ARG A 220 -19.34 -14.69 -58.22
CA ARG A 220 -18.65 -13.45 -57.83
C ARG A 220 -19.56 -12.58 -56.90
N SER A 221 -18.96 -11.63 -56.19
CA SER A 221 -19.56 -10.41 -55.58
C SER A 221 -20.50 -10.53 -54.37
N VAL A 222 -19.98 -10.13 -53.21
CA VAL A 222 -20.74 -9.79 -51.98
C VAL A 222 -21.09 -8.30 -52.01
N ASN A 223 -22.28 -7.91 -51.54
CA ASN A 223 -22.60 -6.53 -51.18
C ASN A 223 -22.68 -6.40 -49.65
N THR A 224 -21.95 -5.44 -49.11
CA THR A 224 -21.67 -5.27 -47.68
C THR A 224 -22.79 -4.53 -46.94
N PRO A 225 -23.16 -4.91 -45.70
CA PRO A 225 -24.00 -4.07 -44.83
C PRO A 225 -23.24 -2.81 -44.36
N PRO A 226 -23.93 -1.75 -43.87
CA PRO A 226 -23.31 -0.48 -43.59
C PRO A 226 -22.31 -0.56 -42.42
N SER A 227 -21.12 0.01 -42.63
CA SER A 227 -20.07 0.13 -41.62
C SER A 227 -20.48 1.10 -40.52
N VAL A 228 -20.62 0.61 -39.30
CA VAL A 228 -20.71 1.47 -38.11
C VAL A 228 -19.34 2.13 -37.93
N HIS A 229 -19.26 3.44 -38.12
CA HIS A 229 -18.04 4.19 -37.82
C HIS A 229 -17.82 4.16 -36.30
N ALA A 230 -16.83 3.39 -35.87
CA ALA A 230 -16.30 3.50 -34.52
C ALA A 230 -15.79 4.94 -34.32
N VAL A 231 -16.42 5.67 -33.40
CA VAL A 231 -15.91 6.98 -32.98
C VAL A 231 -14.57 6.73 -32.31
N ALA A 232 -13.48 7.23 -32.91
CA ALA A 232 -12.15 7.15 -32.32
C ALA A 232 -12.15 7.95 -31.02
N VAL A 233 -12.24 7.24 -29.88
CA VAL A 233 -12.12 7.84 -28.55
C VAL A 233 -10.67 8.28 -28.40
N SER A 234 -10.42 9.58 -28.57
CA SER A 234 -9.11 10.17 -28.33
C SER A 234 -8.74 9.95 -26.87
N ALA A 235 -7.75 9.09 -26.60
CA ALA A 235 -7.27 8.81 -25.26
C ALA A 235 -6.90 10.13 -24.54
N THR A 236 -7.35 10.29 -23.30
CA THR A 236 -6.96 11.45 -22.49
C THR A 236 -5.56 11.17 -21.91
N PRO A 237 -4.53 11.96 -22.23
CA PRO A 237 -3.18 11.72 -21.71
C PRO A 237 -3.15 11.96 -20.20
N ALA A 238 -2.34 11.16 -19.49
CA ALA A 238 -2.13 11.27 -18.05
C ALA A 238 -1.67 12.67 -17.62
N LEU A 239 -0.84 13.31 -18.43
CA LEU A 239 -0.26 14.62 -18.14
C LEU A 239 -0.82 15.70 -19.07
N ARG A 240 -1.01 16.88 -18.48
CA ARG A 240 -1.33 18.14 -19.16
C ARG A 240 -0.18 19.10 -18.94
N LEU A 241 0.10 19.96 -19.92
CA LEU A 241 1.14 20.98 -19.77
C LEU A 241 0.58 22.11 -18.88
N PRO A 242 1.12 22.34 -17.67
CA PRO A 242 0.62 23.39 -16.80
C PRO A 242 0.99 24.77 -17.35
N THR A 243 0.08 25.73 -17.22
CA THR A 243 0.29 27.11 -17.67
C THR A 243 0.99 27.95 -16.61
N GLY A 244 1.62 29.06 -17.00
CA GLY A 244 2.29 29.95 -16.05
C GLY A 244 1.43 30.42 -14.87
N PRO A 245 0.16 30.83 -15.07
CA PRO A 245 -0.73 31.16 -13.96
C PRO A 245 -1.03 30.00 -13.00
N GLU A 246 -1.03 28.75 -13.49
CA GLU A 246 -1.21 27.55 -12.64
C GLU A 246 0.08 27.19 -11.89
N LEU A 247 1.24 27.53 -12.44
CA LEU A 247 2.57 27.29 -11.83
C LEU A 247 2.97 28.38 -10.83
N LEU A 248 2.46 29.60 -10.96
CA LEU A 248 2.86 30.73 -10.10
C LEU A 248 2.64 30.46 -8.59
N PRO A 249 1.53 29.85 -8.12
CA PRO A 249 1.40 29.48 -6.70
C PRO A 249 2.38 28.37 -6.26
N SER A 250 2.91 27.60 -7.21
CA SER A 250 3.88 26.52 -6.94
C SER A 250 5.33 27.01 -6.89
N THR A 251 5.69 28.21 -7.36
CA THR A 251 7.10 28.60 -7.53
C THR A 251 7.99 28.44 -6.27
N PRO A 252 7.53 28.70 -5.02
CA PRO A 252 8.36 28.47 -3.84
C PRO A 252 8.63 26.98 -3.60
N LEU A 253 7.62 26.12 -3.88
CA LEU A 253 7.75 24.67 -3.84
C LEU A 253 8.68 24.16 -4.94
N LEU A 254 8.57 24.69 -6.16
CA LEU A 254 9.39 24.26 -7.30
C LEU A 254 10.88 24.58 -7.08
N ARG A 255 11.18 25.74 -6.49
CA ARG A 255 12.55 26.10 -6.08
C ARG A 255 13.06 25.18 -4.96
N GLY A 256 12.29 24.99 -3.90
CA GLY A 256 12.69 24.10 -2.80
C GLY A 256 12.85 22.65 -3.24
N ALA A 257 12.00 22.16 -4.15
CA ALA A 257 12.14 20.83 -4.75
C ALA A 257 13.40 20.72 -5.62
N ALA A 258 13.80 21.78 -6.32
CA ALA A 258 15.04 21.82 -7.08
C ALA A 258 16.31 21.88 -6.20
N GLU A 259 16.26 22.66 -5.11
CA GLU A 259 17.30 22.66 -4.06
C GLU A 259 17.44 21.23 -3.48
N LEU A 260 16.32 20.58 -3.16
CA LEU A 260 16.31 19.23 -2.60
C LEU A 260 16.77 18.17 -3.63
N ALA A 261 16.52 18.40 -4.91
CA ALA A 261 17.03 17.56 -6.00
C ALA A 261 18.55 17.71 -6.21
N ALA A 262 19.14 18.85 -5.83
CA ALA A 262 20.59 19.03 -5.83
C ALA A 262 21.26 18.29 -4.67
N GLU A 263 20.57 18.10 -3.54
CA GLU A 263 21.04 17.27 -2.42
C GLU A 263 20.88 15.76 -2.69
N LEU A 264 19.71 15.33 -3.20
CA LEU A 264 19.31 13.90 -3.20
C LEU A 264 19.24 13.24 -4.58
N GLY A 265 19.22 14.05 -5.64
CA GLY A 265 18.79 13.63 -6.97
C GLY A 265 17.26 13.71 -7.16
N ALA A 266 16.84 14.11 -8.36
CA ALA A 266 15.45 14.40 -8.68
C ALA A 266 14.47 13.23 -8.45
N ARG A 267 14.90 11.99 -8.75
CA ARG A 267 14.14 10.76 -8.54
C ARG A 267 13.85 10.52 -7.04
N GLN A 268 14.89 10.60 -6.20
CA GLN A 268 14.80 10.44 -4.76
C GLN A 268 13.92 11.52 -4.13
N THR A 269 14.04 12.77 -4.58
CA THR A 269 13.17 13.88 -4.16
C THR A 269 11.69 13.58 -4.49
N PHE A 270 11.38 13.08 -5.69
CA PHE A 270 10.01 12.73 -6.05
C PHE A 270 9.46 11.55 -5.22
N GLU A 271 10.25 10.49 -5.02
CA GLU A 271 9.86 9.34 -4.20
C GLU A 271 9.66 9.73 -2.72
N PHE A 272 10.46 10.65 -2.17
CA PHE A 272 10.26 11.21 -0.83
C PHE A 272 8.91 11.96 -0.71
N LEU A 273 8.61 12.84 -1.65
CA LEU A 273 7.37 13.64 -1.63
C LEU A 273 6.12 12.79 -1.88
N LEU A 274 6.19 11.85 -2.84
CA LEU A 274 5.13 10.88 -3.10
C LEU A 274 4.96 9.93 -1.90
N GLY A 275 6.05 9.44 -1.30
CA GLY A 275 6.01 8.57 -0.12
C GLY A 275 5.29 9.23 1.05
N ARG A 276 5.69 10.46 1.42
CA ARG A 276 4.98 11.28 2.44
C ARG A 276 3.50 11.49 2.11
N HIS A 277 3.14 11.68 0.84
CA HIS A 277 1.73 11.81 0.41
C HIS A 277 0.93 10.51 0.55
N LEU A 278 1.51 9.36 0.18
CA LEU A 278 0.89 8.05 0.34
C LEU A 278 0.74 7.68 1.83
N ASP A 279 1.78 7.91 2.64
CA ASP A 279 1.78 7.70 4.10
C ASP A 279 0.73 8.55 4.83
N ALA A 280 0.44 9.76 4.34
CA ALA A 280 -0.60 10.62 4.87
C ALA A 280 -2.02 10.14 4.52
N ASN A 281 -2.17 9.35 3.45
CA ASN A 281 -3.46 8.93 2.88
C ASN A 281 -3.60 7.39 2.72
N PRO A 282 -3.28 6.57 3.74
CA PRO A 282 -3.15 5.10 3.59
C PRO A 282 -4.46 4.36 3.32
N ARG A 283 -5.61 5.04 3.36
CA ARG A 283 -6.93 4.50 3.03
C ARG A 283 -7.41 4.86 1.63
N GLN A 284 -6.71 5.76 0.93
CA GLN A 284 -7.11 6.26 -0.38
C GLN A 284 -6.52 5.42 -1.53
N TYR A 285 -5.42 4.70 -1.27
CA TYR A 285 -4.64 4.02 -2.30
C TYR A 285 -4.43 2.54 -1.95
N THR A 286 -4.81 1.65 -2.87
CA THR A 286 -4.42 0.24 -2.80
C THR A 286 -3.00 0.11 -3.33
N LEU A 287 -2.07 -0.32 -2.48
CA LEU A 287 -0.65 -0.46 -2.84
C LEU A 287 -0.30 -1.92 -3.06
N THR A 288 0.23 -2.25 -4.24
CA THR A 288 0.88 -3.54 -4.49
C THR A 288 2.26 -3.56 -3.82
N PRO A 289 2.57 -4.55 -2.95
CA PRO A 289 3.91 -4.70 -2.37
C PRO A 289 4.99 -4.86 -3.45
N ALA A 290 6.20 -4.37 -3.18
CA ALA A 290 7.27 -4.31 -4.17
C ALA A 290 7.76 -5.70 -4.56
N GLU A 291 7.82 -6.60 -3.58
CA GLU A 291 8.23 -7.99 -3.72
C GLU A 291 7.23 -8.78 -4.58
N LEU A 292 5.93 -8.54 -4.39
CA LEU A 292 4.88 -9.08 -5.26
C LEU A 292 4.99 -8.55 -6.69
N ALA A 293 5.24 -7.24 -6.84
CA ALA A 293 5.41 -6.63 -8.16
C ALA A 293 6.60 -7.23 -8.92
N VAL A 294 7.72 -7.47 -8.23
CA VAL A 294 8.89 -8.18 -8.80
C VAL A 294 8.53 -9.61 -9.18
N LEU A 295 7.83 -10.36 -8.33
CA LEU A 295 7.37 -11.72 -8.65
C LEU A 295 6.46 -11.75 -9.90
N MET A 296 5.53 -10.80 -10.01
CA MET A 296 4.65 -10.70 -11.18
C MET A 296 5.41 -10.35 -12.45
N ALA A 297 6.41 -9.46 -12.38
CA ALA A 297 7.28 -9.13 -13.51
C ALA A 297 8.18 -10.31 -13.92
N ASP A 298 8.75 -11.06 -12.96
CA ASP A 298 9.55 -12.25 -13.22
C ASP A 298 8.72 -13.39 -13.86
N LEU A 299 7.46 -13.54 -13.47
CA LEU A 299 6.51 -14.50 -14.06
C LEU A 299 6.16 -14.16 -15.52
N ALA A 300 5.93 -12.86 -15.81
CA ALA A 300 5.67 -12.39 -17.17
C ALA A 300 6.92 -12.51 -18.07
N GLY A 301 8.11 -12.36 -17.48
CA GLY A 301 9.38 -12.47 -18.16
C GLY A 301 9.82 -11.21 -18.92
N PRO A 302 10.87 -11.30 -19.74
CA PRO A 302 11.45 -10.13 -20.41
C PRO A 302 10.55 -9.60 -21.54
N ALA A 303 10.10 -8.35 -21.40
CA ALA A 303 9.21 -7.66 -22.33
C ALA A 303 9.77 -6.30 -22.79
N ARG A 304 9.49 -5.92 -24.05
CA ARG A 304 9.73 -4.56 -24.58
C ARG A 304 8.48 -3.70 -24.43
N THR A 305 7.30 -4.23 -24.71
CA THR A 305 6.02 -3.52 -24.54
C THR A 305 5.27 -4.09 -23.36
N VAL A 306 5.08 -3.31 -22.29
CA VAL A 306 4.33 -3.73 -21.09
C VAL A 306 3.17 -2.80 -20.84
N LEU A 307 1.99 -3.37 -20.59
CA LEU A 307 0.79 -2.64 -20.18
C LEU A 307 0.45 -2.95 -18.72
N ASP A 308 0.13 -1.90 -17.96
CA ASP A 308 -0.66 -2.00 -16.73
C ASP A 308 -1.98 -1.23 -16.90
N PRO A 309 -3.12 -1.94 -17.03
CA PRO A 309 -4.42 -1.35 -17.31
C PRO A 309 -5.14 -0.84 -16.05
N ALA A 310 -4.55 -0.98 -14.86
CA ALA A 310 -5.07 -0.47 -13.59
C ALA A 310 -3.90 0.00 -12.69
N CYS A 311 -3.12 0.95 -13.19
CA CYS A 311 -1.73 1.11 -12.76
C CYS A 311 -1.52 1.64 -11.34
N GLY A 312 -2.51 2.31 -10.73
CA GLY A 312 -2.45 2.83 -9.37
C GLY A 312 -1.24 3.73 -9.16
N THR A 313 -0.26 3.27 -8.36
CA THR A 313 1.00 3.98 -8.08
C THR A 313 2.19 3.54 -8.96
N GLY A 314 1.93 2.73 -9.99
CA GLY A 314 2.92 2.23 -10.96
C GLY A 314 3.80 1.09 -10.45
N ALA A 315 3.49 0.48 -9.30
CA ALA A 315 4.35 -0.50 -8.65
C ALA A 315 4.73 -1.69 -9.56
N LEU A 316 3.78 -2.20 -10.36
CA LEU A 316 4.01 -3.31 -11.30
C LEU A 316 4.98 -2.91 -12.43
N LEU A 317 4.72 -1.78 -13.10
CA LEU A 317 5.59 -1.26 -14.17
C LEU A 317 6.99 -0.89 -13.67
N ARG A 318 7.14 -0.42 -12.43
CA ARG A 318 8.44 -0.14 -11.80
C ARG A 318 9.28 -1.39 -11.52
N ALA A 319 8.65 -2.56 -11.43
CA ALA A 319 9.30 -3.84 -11.19
C ALA A 319 9.73 -4.56 -12.49
N VAL A 320 9.27 -4.09 -13.66
CA VAL A 320 9.71 -4.58 -14.96
C VAL A 320 11.21 -4.34 -15.13
N THR A 321 11.94 -5.38 -15.54
CA THR A 321 13.38 -5.26 -15.85
C THR A 321 13.59 -4.30 -17.03
N PRO A 322 14.40 -3.23 -16.88
CA PRO A 322 14.66 -2.28 -17.97
C PRO A 322 15.28 -2.93 -19.20
N ARG A 323 14.86 -2.50 -20.40
CA ARG A 323 15.43 -2.94 -21.69
C ARG A 323 15.60 -1.76 -22.66
N PRO A 324 16.51 -1.85 -23.65
CA PRO A 324 16.50 -0.94 -24.80
C PRO A 324 15.15 -0.99 -25.52
N ASP A 325 14.72 0.15 -26.06
CA ASP A 325 13.47 0.32 -26.82
C ASP A 325 12.22 -0.17 -26.07
N GLN A 326 12.23 -0.07 -24.72
CA GLN A 326 11.09 -0.44 -23.88
C GLN A 326 10.02 0.67 -23.90
N GLU A 327 8.76 0.25 -23.96
CA GLU A 327 7.58 1.11 -23.89
C GLU A 327 6.68 0.62 -22.74
N LEU A 328 6.34 1.53 -21.84
CA LEU A 328 5.51 1.27 -20.67
C LEU A 328 4.16 2.00 -20.82
N TYR A 329 3.09 1.23 -20.92
CA TYR A 329 1.72 1.73 -21.05
C TYR A 329 1.02 1.64 -19.70
N ALA A 330 0.42 2.73 -19.25
CA ALA A 330 -0.17 2.86 -17.93
C ALA A 330 -1.53 3.54 -18.01
N GLN A 331 -2.60 2.88 -17.56
CA GLN A 331 -3.93 3.47 -17.49
C GLN A 331 -4.47 3.44 -16.06
N ASP A 332 -5.08 4.54 -15.63
CA ASP A 332 -5.86 4.61 -14.39
C ASP A 332 -7.13 5.44 -14.59
N SER A 333 -8.19 5.16 -13.82
CA SER A 333 -9.43 5.93 -13.86
C SER A 333 -9.32 7.25 -13.08
N ALA A 334 -8.42 7.33 -12.09
CA ALA A 334 -8.12 8.55 -11.36
C ALA A 334 -7.06 9.38 -12.13
N PRO A 335 -7.40 10.60 -12.63
CA PRO A 335 -6.47 11.43 -13.40
C PRO A 335 -5.17 11.72 -12.66
N ASP A 336 -5.29 11.95 -11.36
CA ASP A 336 -4.20 12.23 -10.43
C ASP A 336 -3.20 11.07 -10.32
N LEU A 337 -3.69 9.83 -10.22
CA LEU A 337 -2.84 8.64 -10.14
C LEU A 337 -2.14 8.36 -11.47
N ALA A 338 -2.86 8.49 -12.59
CA ALA A 338 -2.27 8.38 -13.92
C ALA A 338 -1.12 9.39 -14.11
N ALA A 339 -1.32 10.66 -13.72
CA ALA A 339 -0.31 11.71 -13.79
C ALA A 339 0.92 11.42 -12.92
N LEU A 340 0.70 11.07 -11.65
CA LEU A 340 1.77 10.76 -10.70
C LEU A 340 2.57 9.51 -11.13
N THR A 341 1.89 8.46 -11.58
CA THR A 341 2.53 7.23 -12.07
C THR A 341 3.33 7.47 -13.35
N ALA A 342 2.82 8.27 -14.29
CA ALA A 342 3.56 8.64 -15.49
C ALA A 342 4.88 9.37 -15.14
N LEU A 343 4.84 10.36 -14.24
CA LEU A 343 6.03 11.07 -13.75
C LEU A 343 7.00 10.13 -13.01
N ARG A 344 6.48 9.27 -12.14
CA ARG A 344 7.26 8.29 -11.37
C ARG A 344 8.06 7.35 -12.27
N LEU A 345 7.43 6.83 -13.33
CA LEU A 345 8.07 5.95 -14.29
C LEU A 345 9.14 6.70 -15.10
N ALA A 346 8.83 7.90 -15.60
CA ALA A 346 9.79 8.70 -16.38
C ALA A 346 11.04 9.14 -15.58
N LEU A 347 10.91 9.33 -14.27
CA LEU A 347 12.03 9.59 -13.35
C LEU A 347 12.86 8.34 -12.98
N GLN A 348 12.36 7.14 -13.27
CA GLN A 348 13.06 5.89 -13.00
C GLN A 348 13.73 5.29 -14.25
N THR A 349 13.18 5.52 -15.44
CA THR A 349 13.67 4.94 -16.70
C THR A 349 13.63 5.95 -17.86
N HIS A 350 14.47 5.72 -18.87
CA HIS A 350 14.47 6.46 -20.13
C HIS A 350 13.52 5.86 -21.18
N ALA A 351 12.79 4.79 -20.83
CA ALA A 351 11.73 4.19 -21.64
C ALA A 351 10.64 5.22 -22.00
N ALA A 352 9.95 5.00 -23.12
CA ALA A 352 8.76 5.78 -23.46
C ALA A 352 7.61 5.40 -22.52
N VAL A 353 6.96 6.40 -21.91
CA VAL A 353 5.86 6.18 -20.96
C VAL A 353 4.56 6.68 -21.58
N ARG A 354 3.61 5.79 -21.84
CA ARG A 354 2.29 6.11 -22.40
C ARG A 354 1.25 6.05 -21.28
N GLY A 355 1.17 7.13 -20.51
CA GLY A 355 0.17 7.29 -19.46
C GLY A 355 -1.17 7.82 -19.99
N ALA A 356 -2.29 7.20 -19.59
CA ALA A 356 -3.64 7.61 -19.97
C ALA A 356 -4.62 7.63 -18.79
N VAL A 357 -5.68 8.44 -18.94
CA VAL A 357 -6.78 8.58 -17.98
C VAL A 357 -8.06 7.95 -18.54
N GLY A 358 -8.69 7.04 -17.80
CA GLY A 358 -10.01 6.50 -18.08
C GLY A 358 -10.30 5.18 -17.37
N ASP A 359 -11.58 4.86 -17.17
CA ASP A 359 -12.03 3.50 -16.84
C ASP A 359 -11.61 2.56 -17.98
N THR A 360 -10.70 1.62 -17.74
CA THR A 360 -10.13 0.76 -18.79
C THR A 360 -11.12 -0.24 -19.37
N LEU A 361 -12.18 -0.59 -18.64
CA LEU A 361 -13.24 -1.45 -19.16
C LEU A 361 -14.18 -0.65 -20.07
N ARG A 362 -14.57 0.58 -19.73
CA ARG A 362 -15.45 1.41 -20.58
C ARG A 362 -14.76 2.24 -21.66
N ALA A 363 -13.55 2.69 -21.38
CA ALA A 363 -12.78 3.68 -22.14
C ALA A 363 -11.30 3.24 -22.20
N ASP A 364 -11.09 2.08 -22.81
CA ASP A 364 -9.77 1.53 -23.14
C ASP A 364 -8.95 2.55 -23.95
N ALA A 365 -7.88 3.09 -23.38
CA ALA A 365 -7.03 4.09 -24.01
C ALA A 365 -6.08 3.50 -25.07
N HIS A 366 -5.98 2.17 -25.14
CA HIS A 366 -5.01 1.43 -25.93
C HIS A 366 -5.67 0.33 -26.78
N PRO A 367 -6.76 0.62 -27.54
CA PRO A 367 -7.60 -0.38 -28.18
C PRO A 367 -6.90 -1.19 -29.29
N GLU A 368 -5.83 -0.64 -29.86
CA GLU A 368 -5.00 -1.26 -30.90
C GLU A 368 -3.73 -1.94 -30.36
N LEU A 369 -3.39 -1.73 -29.07
CA LEU A 369 -2.15 -2.23 -28.48
C LEU A 369 -2.07 -3.77 -28.51
N ARG A 370 -0.86 -4.28 -28.76
CA ARG A 370 -0.46 -5.69 -28.69
C ARG A 370 0.83 -5.81 -27.89
N ALA A 371 0.70 -5.78 -26.57
CA ALA A 371 1.82 -5.82 -25.64
C ALA A 371 2.49 -7.21 -25.58
N ASP A 372 3.79 -7.24 -25.25
CA ASP A 372 4.49 -8.48 -24.92
C ASP A 372 3.99 -9.06 -23.60
N ALA A 373 3.73 -8.16 -22.63
CA ALA A 373 3.25 -8.51 -21.30
C ALA A 373 2.16 -7.55 -20.79
N VAL A 374 1.26 -8.10 -19.97
CA VAL A 374 0.29 -7.32 -19.18
C VAL A 374 0.47 -7.67 -17.71
N LEU A 375 0.70 -6.68 -16.85
CA LEU A 375 0.72 -6.85 -15.40
C LEU A 375 -0.49 -6.11 -14.82
N CYS A 376 -1.28 -6.72 -13.95
CA CYS A 376 -2.42 -6.00 -13.36
C CYS A 376 -2.77 -6.44 -11.93
N HIS A 377 -3.02 -5.46 -11.08
CA HIS A 377 -3.73 -5.61 -9.80
C HIS A 377 -5.07 -4.89 -9.94
N PRO A 378 -6.10 -5.54 -10.51
CA PRO A 378 -7.37 -4.90 -10.78
C PRO A 378 -8.16 -4.66 -9.47
N PRO A 379 -9.10 -3.70 -9.45
CA PRO A 379 -10.06 -3.58 -8.37
C PRO A 379 -10.98 -4.82 -8.32
N PHE A 380 -11.19 -5.37 -7.11
CA PHE A 380 -11.97 -6.60 -6.91
C PHE A 380 -13.44 -6.33 -6.58
N ASN A 381 -14.31 -7.24 -7.01
CA ASN A 381 -15.76 -7.27 -6.75
C ASN A 381 -16.50 -5.99 -7.17
N GLU A 382 -16.04 -5.30 -8.21
CA GLU A 382 -16.76 -4.16 -8.76
C GLU A 382 -18.11 -4.62 -9.34
N ARG A 383 -19.19 -3.93 -8.98
CA ARG A 383 -20.54 -4.23 -9.50
C ARG A 383 -20.94 -3.34 -10.68
N ASN A 384 -20.24 -2.22 -10.85
CA ASN A 384 -20.53 -1.18 -11.82
C ASN A 384 -19.39 -1.02 -12.84
N TRP A 385 -18.84 -2.13 -13.33
CA TRP A 385 -17.72 -2.16 -14.29
C TRP A 385 -18.12 -1.93 -15.77
N GLY A 386 -19.42 -1.73 -16.04
CA GLY A 386 -19.94 -1.52 -17.40
C GLY A 386 -20.66 -2.72 -18.03
N HIS A 387 -21.01 -3.75 -17.25
CA HIS A 387 -21.68 -4.97 -17.72
C HIS A 387 -22.74 -4.77 -18.82
N ASP A 388 -23.71 -3.87 -18.61
CA ASP A 388 -24.81 -3.67 -19.56
C ASP A 388 -24.37 -2.86 -20.80
N GLU A 389 -23.43 -1.94 -20.63
CA GLU A 389 -22.84 -1.10 -21.69
C GLU A 389 -21.96 -1.93 -22.63
N LEU A 390 -21.27 -2.93 -22.09
CA LEU A 390 -20.25 -3.75 -22.76
C LEU A 390 -20.78 -5.11 -23.26
N ALA A 391 -22.10 -5.33 -23.31
CA ALA A 391 -22.69 -6.64 -23.61
C ALA A 391 -22.23 -7.29 -24.95
N TYR A 392 -21.82 -6.48 -25.93
CA TYR A 392 -21.35 -6.92 -27.25
C TYR A 392 -19.88 -6.58 -27.51
N ASP A 393 -19.09 -6.31 -26.47
CA ASP A 393 -17.69 -5.93 -26.62
C ASP A 393 -16.83 -7.09 -27.17
N PRO A 394 -15.96 -6.84 -28.17
CA PRO A 394 -15.15 -7.88 -28.80
C PRO A 394 -14.09 -8.52 -27.88
N ARG A 395 -13.82 -7.96 -26.69
CA ARG A 395 -12.91 -8.56 -25.70
C ARG A 395 -13.46 -9.87 -25.10
N TRP A 396 -14.77 -10.13 -25.15
CA TRP A 396 -15.40 -11.30 -24.53
C TRP A 396 -15.26 -12.62 -25.30
N GLU A 397 -14.06 -12.90 -25.82
CA GLU A 397 -13.76 -14.08 -26.66
C GLU A 397 -14.05 -15.42 -25.94
N TYR A 398 -13.89 -15.46 -24.61
CA TYR A 398 -14.06 -16.64 -23.76
C TYR A 398 -15.44 -16.70 -23.09
N GLY A 399 -16.32 -15.74 -23.41
CA GLY A 399 -17.68 -15.63 -22.90
C GLY A 399 -17.91 -14.35 -22.09
N PHE A 400 -19.17 -13.88 -22.10
CA PHE A 400 -19.58 -12.65 -21.44
C PHE A 400 -19.47 -12.76 -19.89
N PRO A 401 -18.69 -11.89 -19.21
CA PRO A 401 -18.58 -11.89 -17.75
C PRO A 401 -19.90 -11.56 -17.06
N ALA A 402 -20.24 -12.30 -16.01
CA ALA A 402 -21.40 -11.97 -15.17
C ALA A 402 -21.15 -10.67 -14.39
N ARG A 403 -22.22 -9.95 -14.03
CA ARG A 403 -22.15 -8.65 -13.34
C ARG A 403 -21.31 -8.68 -12.05
N ASN A 404 -21.24 -9.81 -11.35
CA ASN A 404 -20.48 -10.02 -10.13
C ASN A 404 -19.08 -10.65 -10.34
N GLU A 405 -18.59 -10.72 -11.58
CA GLU A 405 -17.29 -11.31 -11.97
C GLU A 405 -16.45 -10.29 -12.76
N SER A 406 -16.30 -9.07 -12.24
CA SER A 406 -15.47 -8.00 -12.81
C SER A 406 -14.05 -8.48 -13.16
N GLU A 407 -13.51 -9.37 -12.34
CA GLU A 407 -12.18 -9.95 -12.47
C GLU A 407 -12.03 -10.78 -13.76
N LEU A 408 -13.11 -11.42 -14.23
CA LEU A 408 -13.12 -12.14 -15.52
C LEU A 408 -13.28 -11.19 -16.72
N ALA A 409 -13.76 -9.96 -16.51
CA ALA A 409 -13.67 -8.89 -17.51
C ALA A 409 -12.21 -8.40 -17.64
N TRP A 410 -11.52 -8.17 -16.50
CA TRP A 410 -10.10 -7.80 -16.48
C TRP A 410 -9.18 -8.85 -17.13
N VAL A 411 -9.39 -10.15 -16.84
CA VAL A 411 -8.67 -11.26 -17.50
C VAL A 411 -8.81 -11.22 -19.02
N GLN A 412 -10.03 -11.00 -19.53
CA GLN A 412 -10.28 -10.97 -20.97
C GLN A 412 -9.78 -9.69 -21.65
N HIS A 413 -9.85 -8.53 -20.97
CA HIS A 413 -9.18 -7.32 -21.45
C HIS A 413 -7.67 -7.51 -21.56
N ALA A 414 -7.02 -8.10 -20.55
CA ALA A 414 -5.58 -8.38 -20.59
C ALA A 414 -5.22 -9.29 -21.78
N LEU A 415 -5.96 -10.39 -22.00
CA LEU A 415 -5.77 -11.28 -23.15
C LEU A 415 -5.96 -10.57 -24.50
N ALA A 416 -6.97 -9.70 -24.63
CA ALA A 416 -7.22 -8.96 -25.86
C ALA A 416 -6.10 -7.97 -26.22
N ARG A 417 -5.38 -7.44 -25.21
CA ARG A 417 -4.26 -6.49 -25.36
C ARG A 417 -2.89 -7.15 -25.54
N LEU A 418 -2.78 -8.47 -25.35
CA LEU A 418 -1.54 -9.20 -25.66
C LEU A 418 -1.36 -9.42 -27.16
N LYS A 419 -0.10 -9.46 -27.60
CA LYS A 419 0.28 -10.16 -28.84
C LYS A 419 0.12 -11.66 -28.68
N ASP A 420 0.01 -12.41 -29.78
CA ASP A 420 0.02 -13.87 -29.73
C ASP A 420 1.34 -14.36 -29.10
N GLY A 421 1.26 -15.34 -28.18
CA GLY A 421 2.39 -15.79 -27.35
C GLY A 421 2.74 -14.88 -26.16
N GLY A 422 2.20 -13.67 -26.07
CA GLY A 422 2.42 -12.74 -24.95
C GLY A 422 1.82 -13.23 -23.63
N THR A 423 2.37 -12.79 -22.49
CA THR A 423 2.04 -13.30 -21.14
C THR A 423 1.36 -12.23 -20.28
N ALA A 424 0.23 -12.55 -19.65
CA ALA A 424 -0.40 -11.69 -18.65
C ALA A 424 -0.28 -12.29 -17.25
N VAL A 425 -0.01 -11.46 -16.24
CA VAL A 425 0.01 -11.86 -14.82
C VAL A 425 -0.93 -10.94 -14.04
N LEU A 426 -2.01 -11.53 -13.50
CA LEU A 426 -3.02 -10.81 -12.75
C LEU A 426 -3.06 -11.28 -11.30
N LEU A 427 -3.17 -10.34 -10.37
CA LEU A 427 -3.56 -10.64 -8.99
C LEU A 427 -5.09 -10.78 -8.93
N MET A 428 -5.57 -11.86 -8.33
CA MET A 428 -6.98 -12.29 -8.40
C MET A 428 -7.48 -12.75 -7.02
N PRO A 429 -8.75 -12.51 -6.66
CA PRO A 429 -9.33 -13.08 -5.45
C PRO A 429 -9.60 -14.58 -5.66
N PRO A 430 -9.45 -15.44 -4.62
CA PRO A 430 -9.66 -16.89 -4.75
C PRO A 430 -11.02 -17.28 -5.33
N ALA A 431 -12.05 -16.48 -5.04
CA ALA A 431 -13.41 -16.72 -5.53
C ALA A 431 -13.51 -16.72 -7.06
N ALA A 432 -12.65 -16.01 -7.80
CA ALA A 432 -12.63 -16.07 -9.26
C ALA A 432 -12.30 -17.47 -9.79
N ALA A 433 -11.56 -18.28 -9.02
CA ALA A 433 -11.16 -19.64 -9.38
C ALA A 433 -12.28 -20.67 -9.24
N SER A 434 -13.30 -20.44 -8.40
CA SER A 434 -14.32 -21.44 -8.06
C SER A 434 -15.77 -20.99 -8.27
N ARG A 435 -16.08 -19.68 -8.29
CA ARG A 435 -17.46 -19.19 -8.44
C ARG A 435 -18.17 -19.76 -9.65
N ARG A 436 -19.38 -20.29 -9.45
CA ARG A 436 -20.19 -20.93 -10.50
C ARG A 436 -20.54 -19.99 -11.67
N SER A 437 -20.73 -18.69 -11.40
CA SER A 437 -20.97 -17.65 -12.42
C SER A 437 -19.82 -17.54 -13.44
N GLY A 438 -18.57 -17.74 -13.01
CA GLY A 438 -17.39 -17.76 -13.87
C GLY A 438 -17.12 -19.07 -14.63
N ARG A 439 -17.84 -20.17 -14.34
CA ARG A 439 -17.52 -21.53 -14.83
C ARG A 439 -17.26 -21.59 -16.34
N ARG A 440 -18.14 -20.98 -17.14
CA ARG A 440 -18.07 -21.04 -18.61
C ARG A 440 -16.79 -20.39 -19.15
N ILE A 441 -16.41 -19.24 -18.60
CA ILE A 441 -15.20 -18.50 -18.99
C ILE A 441 -13.95 -19.29 -18.57
N ARG A 442 -13.91 -19.81 -17.33
CA ARG A 442 -12.81 -20.69 -16.90
C ARG A 442 -12.66 -21.91 -17.82
N ALA A 443 -13.76 -22.59 -18.14
CA ALA A 443 -13.74 -23.75 -19.04
C ALA A 443 -13.17 -23.41 -20.42
N ASP A 444 -13.47 -22.24 -20.97
CA ASP A 444 -12.98 -21.84 -22.29
C ASP A 444 -11.52 -21.35 -22.25
N LEU A 445 -11.12 -20.62 -21.21
CA LEU A 445 -9.72 -20.26 -20.93
C LEU A 445 -8.82 -21.50 -20.85
N LEU A 446 -9.30 -22.58 -20.22
CA LEU A 446 -8.60 -23.87 -20.16
C LEU A 446 -8.53 -24.54 -21.53
N ARG A 447 -9.67 -24.69 -22.23
CA ARG A 447 -9.77 -25.39 -23.53
C ARG A 447 -8.89 -24.77 -24.61
N ARG A 448 -8.80 -23.43 -24.65
CA ARG A 448 -7.91 -22.72 -25.59
C ARG A 448 -6.45 -22.67 -25.14
N GLY A 449 -6.12 -23.15 -23.93
CA GLY A 449 -4.78 -23.07 -23.35
C GLY A 449 -4.36 -21.66 -22.95
N ALA A 450 -5.33 -20.75 -22.75
CA ALA A 450 -5.07 -19.35 -22.43
C ALA A 450 -4.66 -19.14 -20.97
N LEU A 451 -5.23 -19.93 -20.04
CA LEU A 451 -4.76 -19.98 -18.65
C LEU A 451 -3.62 -20.99 -18.53
N ARG A 452 -2.49 -20.59 -17.94
CA ARG A 452 -1.27 -21.39 -17.84
C ARG A 452 -0.89 -21.75 -16.41
N ALA A 453 -1.13 -20.85 -15.45
CA ALA A 453 -0.96 -21.16 -14.02
C ALA A 453 -1.98 -20.45 -13.13
N VAL A 454 -2.33 -21.08 -12.00
CA VAL A 454 -2.99 -20.46 -10.85
C VAL A 454 -2.17 -20.76 -9.60
N ILE A 455 -1.75 -19.72 -8.90
CA ILE A 455 -0.78 -19.79 -7.79
C ILE A 455 -1.40 -19.12 -6.57
N ALA A 456 -1.71 -19.86 -5.51
CA ALA A 456 -2.21 -19.29 -4.26
C ALA A 456 -1.05 -18.71 -3.44
N LEU A 457 -1.14 -17.41 -3.11
CA LEU A 457 -0.15 -16.70 -2.31
C LEU A 457 -0.44 -16.85 -0.81
N PRO A 458 0.57 -16.66 0.06
CA PRO A 458 0.36 -16.59 1.49
C PRO A 458 -0.60 -15.47 1.91
N VAL A 459 -1.34 -15.70 2.98
CA VAL A 459 -2.06 -14.63 3.68
C VAL A 459 -1.06 -13.56 4.10
N GLY A 460 -1.37 -12.29 3.86
CA GLY A 460 -0.45 -11.17 4.06
C GLY A 460 0.38 -10.78 2.83
N ALA A 461 0.27 -11.47 1.70
CA ALA A 461 1.04 -11.14 0.48
C ALA A 461 0.62 -9.84 -0.23
N ALA A 462 -0.65 -9.42 -0.15
CA ALA A 462 -1.14 -8.15 -0.71
C ALA A 462 -2.48 -7.72 -0.10
N PRO A 463 -2.88 -6.43 -0.20
CA PRO A 463 -4.22 -5.99 0.18
C PRO A 463 -5.31 -6.68 -0.66
N PRO A 464 -6.43 -7.14 -0.07
CA PRO A 464 -6.71 -7.23 1.36
C PRO A 464 -5.92 -8.35 2.04
N TYR A 465 -5.05 -7.98 3.00
CA TYR A 465 -4.03 -8.85 3.60
C TYR A 465 -4.56 -10.06 4.37
N ASN A 466 -5.86 -10.16 4.63
CA ASN A 466 -6.50 -11.28 5.31
C ASN A 466 -7.00 -12.38 4.36
N ILE A 467 -6.70 -12.29 3.05
CA ILE A 467 -7.12 -13.25 2.02
C ILE A 467 -5.86 -13.80 1.32
N PRO A 468 -5.73 -15.12 1.11
CA PRO A 468 -4.66 -15.70 0.31
C PRO A 468 -4.95 -15.47 -1.18
N LEU A 469 -4.60 -14.31 -1.71
CA LEU A 469 -4.87 -13.95 -3.11
C LEU A 469 -4.14 -14.89 -4.08
N HIS A 470 -4.67 -15.05 -5.30
CA HIS A 470 -4.06 -15.90 -6.33
C HIS A 470 -3.34 -15.04 -7.39
N LEU A 471 -2.20 -15.50 -7.90
CA LEU A 471 -1.70 -15.04 -9.20
C LEU A 471 -2.23 -15.95 -10.31
N TRP A 472 -2.78 -15.34 -11.36
CA TRP A 472 -3.15 -16.03 -12.60
C TRP A 472 -2.14 -15.66 -13.67
N VAL A 473 -1.46 -16.67 -14.22
CA VAL A 473 -0.58 -16.51 -15.37
C VAL A 473 -1.30 -16.99 -16.61
N LEU A 474 -1.49 -16.10 -17.58
CA LEU A 474 -2.17 -16.36 -18.83
C LEU A 474 -1.24 -16.11 -20.01
N ARG A 475 -1.49 -16.78 -21.14
CA ARG A 475 -0.80 -16.55 -22.40
C ARG A 475 -1.81 -16.50 -23.53
N ARG A 476 -1.72 -15.51 -24.42
CA ARG A 476 -2.56 -15.48 -25.62
C ARG A 476 -2.13 -16.61 -26.57
N PRO A 477 -2.98 -17.60 -26.90
CA PRO A 477 -2.56 -18.78 -27.63
C PRO A 477 -2.39 -18.47 -29.13
N GLU A 478 -1.19 -18.68 -29.69
CA GLU A 478 -0.95 -18.62 -31.15
C GLU A 478 -1.72 -19.74 -31.87
N ARG A 479 -1.84 -20.89 -31.20
CA ARG A 479 -2.59 -22.08 -31.64
C ARG A 479 -3.04 -22.85 -30.40
N ALA A 480 -4.20 -23.50 -30.47
CA ALA A 480 -4.65 -24.39 -29.42
C ALA A 480 -3.61 -25.52 -29.20
N PRO A 481 -3.08 -25.70 -27.98
CA PRO A 481 -2.15 -26.79 -27.67
C PRO A 481 -2.85 -28.15 -27.78
N GLY A 482 -2.13 -29.19 -28.22
CA GLY A 482 -2.71 -30.52 -28.40
C GLY A 482 -3.13 -31.22 -27.10
N GLN A 483 -2.42 -30.94 -26.00
CA GLN A 483 -2.74 -31.41 -24.65
C GLN A 483 -2.41 -30.28 -23.65
N PRO A 484 -3.32 -29.30 -23.44
CA PRO A 484 -3.07 -28.24 -22.48
C PRO A 484 -2.97 -28.82 -21.06
N ARG A 485 -1.95 -28.35 -20.33
CA ARG A 485 -1.81 -28.55 -18.89
C ARG A 485 -1.73 -27.19 -18.21
N VAL A 486 -2.22 -27.12 -16.98
CA VAL A 486 -2.17 -25.93 -16.13
C VAL A 486 -1.33 -26.23 -14.90
N LEU A 487 -0.43 -25.33 -14.54
CA LEU A 487 0.29 -25.38 -13.27
C LEU A 487 -0.63 -24.88 -12.15
N LEU A 488 -0.92 -25.72 -11.16
CA LEU A 488 -1.49 -25.28 -9.89
C LEU A 488 -0.39 -25.31 -8.84
N ALA A 489 -0.27 -24.25 -8.05
CA ALA A 489 0.67 -24.16 -6.95
C ALA A 489 0.06 -23.43 -5.74
N ASP A 490 0.42 -23.87 -4.54
CA ASP A 490 0.08 -23.21 -3.28
C ASP A 490 1.38 -22.95 -2.52
N VAL A 491 1.70 -21.67 -2.34
CA VAL A 491 2.90 -21.23 -1.62
C VAL A 491 2.56 -20.72 -0.22
N GLY A 492 1.32 -20.94 0.25
CA GLY A 492 0.81 -20.50 1.55
C GLY A 492 1.60 -20.97 2.77
N GLN A 493 2.34 -22.08 2.65
CA GLN A 493 3.27 -22.57 3.67
C GLN A 493 4.41 -21.57 4.00
N PHE A 494 4.72 -20.64 3.09
CA PHE A 494 5.72 -19.59 3.28
C PHE A 494 5.13 -18.29 3.87
N ALA A 495 3.97 -18.38 4.55
CA ALA A 495 3.49 -17.31 5.42
C ALA A 495 4.48 -17.10 6.58
N GLY A 496 4.98 -15.87 6.76
CA GLY A 496 5.94 -15.57 7.81
C GLY A 496 5.33 -15.66 9.21
N GLU A 497 6.14 -16.05 10.20
CA GLU A 497 5.72 -16.07 11.62
C GLU A 497 5.56 -14.64 12.18
N GLY A 498 4.44 -13.98 11.90
CA GLY A 498 4.08 -12.70 12.50
C GLY A 498 3.48 -11.70 11.51
N ARG A 499 3.73 -10.41 11.73
CA ARG A 499 3.24 -9.32 10.86
C ARG A 499 4.24 -8.85 9.80
N GLY A 500 5.39 -9.51 9.66
CA GLY A 500 6.44 -9.16 8.68
C GLY A 500 6.14 -9.50 7.22
N GLY A 501 4.93 -9.97 6.91
CA GLY A 501 4.57 -10.49 5.60
C GLY A 501 5.09 -11.92 5.34
N PRO A 502 4.98 -12.41 4.10
CA PRO A 502 5.50 -13.72 3.70
C PRO A 502 7.03 -13.76 3.66
N ASP A 503 7.61 -14.96 3.69
CA ASP A 503 8.99 -15.16 3.22
C ASP A 503 9.02 -14.99 1.70
N TRP A 504 9.22 -13.76 1.24
CA TRP A 504 9.23 -13.42 -0.18
C TRP A 504 10.34 -14.11 -0.97
N GLN A 505 11.45 -14.48 -0.34
CA GLN A 505 12.53 -15.20 -1.03
C GLN A 505 12.08 -16.65 -1.29
N ALA A 506 11.57 -17.34 -0.26
CA ALA A 506 11.05 -18.71 -0.42
C ALA A 506 9.84 -18.77 -1.37
N VAL A 507 8.91 -17.81 -1.26
CA VAL A 507 7.77 -17.67 -2.20
C VAL A 507 8.27 -17.51 -3.63
N ARG A 508 9.22 -16.59 -3.87
CA ARG A 508 9.72 -16.29 -5.21
C ARG A 508 10.47 -17.46 -5.82
N ASP A 509 11.34 -18.12 -5.07
CA ASP A 509 12.11 -19.26 -5.55
C ASP A 509 11.18 -20.45 -5.87
N ALA A 510 10.26 -20.79 -4.96
CA ALA A 510 9.31 -21.89 -5.17
C ALA A 510 8.38 -21.65 -6.38
N VAL A 511 7.84 -20.43 -6.52
CA VAL A 511 7.00 -20.05 -7.66
C VAL A 511 7.77 -20.09 -8.97
N LEU A 512 8.95 -19.45 -9.03
CA LEU A 512 9.68 -19.33 -10.28
C LEU A 512 10.29 -20.65 -10.72
N ASP A 513 10.70 -21.54 -9.81
CA ASP A 513 11.19 -22.87 -10.17
C ASP A 513 10.06 -23.77 -10.72
N ALA A 514 8.88 -23.73 -10.11
CA ALA A 514 7.70 -24.43 -10.62
C ALA A 514 7.28 -23.90 -12.01
N TRP A 515 7.24 -22.57 -12.16
CA TRP A 515 6.85 -21.90 -13.41
C TRP A 515 7.85 -22.14 -14.55
N ARG A 516 9.16 -21.95 -14.30
CA ARG A 516 10.21 -22.09 -15.34
C ARG A 516 10.31 -23.51 -15.88
N VAL A 517 10.03 -24.53 -15.06
CA VAL A 517 9.92 -25.91 -15.53
C VAL A 517 8.67 -26.05 -16.38
N HIS A 518 7.49 -25.73 -15.83
CA HIS A 518 6.21 -25.88 -16.55
C HIS A 518 6.18 -25.13 -17.89
N ASP A 519 6.68 -23.90 -17.97
CA ASP A 519 6.62 -23.12 -19.21
C ASP A 519 7.57 -23.65 -20.30
N ARG A 520 8.66 -24.33 -19.89
CA ARG A 520 9.63 -24.93 -20.82
C ARG A 520 9.21 -26.32 -21.31
N THR A 521 8.65 -27.15 -20.44
CA THR A 521 8.35 -28.57 -20.73
C THR A 521 6.87 -28.84 -20.99
N GLY A 522 5.98 -27.93 -20.58
CA GLY A 522 4.53 -28.17 -20.48
C GLY A 522 4.10 -28.96 -19.25
N SER A 523 5.02 -29.44 -18.41
CA SER A 523 4.71 -30.29 -17.25
C SER A 523 5.73 -30.18 -16.12
N LEU A 524 5.23 -30.04 -14.91
CA LEU A 524 5.93 -30.18 -13.64
C LEU A 524 5.42 -31.44 -12.93
N ASP A 525 6.34 -32.31 -12.51
CA ASP A 525 6.05 -33.46 -11.66
C ASP A 525 5.52 -33.00 -10.29
N GLU A 526 4.73 -33.85 -9.64
CA GLU A 526 4.06 -33.50 -8.40
C GLU A 526 5.04 -33.21 -7.26
N ARG A 527 4.82 -32.06 -6.59
CA ARG A 527 5.41 -31.69 -5.32
C ARG A 527 4.25 -31.58 -4.31
N PRO A 528 4.05 -32.57 -3.42
CA PRO A 528 2.94 -32.60 -2.47
C PRO A 528 2.80 -31.29 -1.68
N GLY A 529 1.57 -30.84 -1.46
CA GLY A 529 1.27 -29.55 -0.83
C GLY A 529 1.69 -28.27 -1.60
N LEU A 530 2.58 -28.36 -2.60
CA LEU A 530 3.26 -27.20 -3.19
C LEU A 530 2.87 -26.92 -4.65
N ALA A 531 3.05 -27.88 -5.57
CA ALA A 531 2.82 -27.63 -7.00
C ALA A 531 2.65 -28.91 -7.85
N ARG A 532 1.78 -28.88 -8.86
CA ARG A 532 1.71 -29.92 -9.93
C ARG A 532 1.12 -29.38 -11.24
N SER A 533 1.42 -30.03 -12.36
CA SER A 533 0.79 -29.72 -13.65
C SER A 533 -0.34 -30.69 -14.01
N LEU A 534 -1.57 -30.19 -14.08
CA LEU A 534 -2.76 -30.99 -14.39
C LEU A 534 -3.16 -30.90 -15.87
N PRO A 535 -3.49 -32.02 -16.53
CA PRO A 535 -4.22 -32.03 -17.80
C PRO A 535 -5.55 -31.28 -17.68
N VAL A 536 -5.88 -30.44 -18.66
CA VAL A 536 -7.14 -29.67 -18.65
C VAL A 536 -8.39 -30.54 -18.51
N ILE A 537 -8.36 -31.79 -18.98
CA ILE A 537 -9.51 -32.70 -18.85
C ILE A 537 -9.85 -33.03 -17.39
N GLU A 538 -8.87 -33.03 -16.48
CA GLU A 538 -9.08 -33.25 -15.03
C GLU A 538 -9.72 -32.03 -14.35
N LEU A 539 -9.62 -30.84 -14.96
CA LEU A 539 -10.18 -29.58 -14.47
C LEU A 539 -11.55 -29.22 -15.07
N LEU A 540 -12.01 -29.96 -16.09
CA LEU A 540 -13.26 -29.68 -16.81
C LEU A 540 -14.49 -30.40 -16.19
N ASP A 541 -14.63 -30.30 -14.87
CA ASP A 541 -15.78 -30.86 -14.13
C ASP A 541 -17.01 -29.92 -14.14
N ASP A 542 -17.96 -30.17 -13.22
CA ASP A 542 -19.20 -29.41 -13.12
C ASP A 542 -19.12 -28.02 -12.46
N GLU A 543 -18.02 -27.72 -11.78
CA GLU A 543 -17.76 -26.40 -11.17
C GLU A 543 -16.58 -25.67 -11.84
N VAL A 544 -15.68 -26.42 -12.49
CA VAL A 544 -14.40 -25.98 -13.05
C VAL A 544 -13.64 -25.18 -12.00
N ASP A 545 -13.45 -25.77 -10.83
CA ASP A 545 -12.71 -25.16 -9.72
C ASP A 545 -11.22 -25.15 -10.05
N LEU A 546 -10.56 -24.01 -9.89
CA LEU A 546 -9.13 -23.81 -10.15
C LEU A 546 -8.35 -23.41 -8.90
N ALA A 547 -8.95 -23.52 -7.71
CA ALA A 547 -8.24 -23.26 -6.46
C ALA A 547 -7.17 -24.33 -6.19
N PRO A 548 -5.88 -23.98 -6.06
CA PRO A 548 -4.81 -24.97 -5.88
C PRO A 548 -5.04 -25.96 -4.73
N ALA A 549 -5.57 -25.47 -3.60
CA ALA A 549 -5.90 -26.28 -2.43
C ALA A 549 -6.96 -27.40 -2.65
N ARG A 550 -7.72 -27.39 -3.76
CA ARG A 550 -8.61 -28.51 -4.13
C ARG A 550 -7.91 -29.65 -4.89
N HIS A 551 -6.73 -29.38 -5.43
CA HIS A 551 -6.12 -30.16 -6.50
C HIS A 551 -4.69 -30.61 -6.18
N LEU A 552 -4.05 -29.95 -5.23
CA LEU A 552 -2.81 -30.42 -4.64
C LEU A 552 -3.12 -31.50 -3.60
N PRO A 553 -2.43 -32.64 -3.62
CA PRO A 553 -2.53 -33.60 -2.52
C PRO A 553 -1.96 -32.96 -1.24
N PRO A 554 -2.42 -33.41 -0.06
CA PRO A 554 -1.87 -32.95 1.21
C PRO A 554 -0.34 -33.22 1.26
N PRO A 555 0.40 -32.47 2.10
CA PRO A 555 1.80 -32.77 2.39
C PRO A 555 2.00 -34.24 2.79
N THR A 556 3.20 -34.76 2.53
CA THR A 556 3.52 -36.16 2.78
C THR A 556 3.39 -36.52 4.28
N ALA A 557 2.62 -37.56 4.60
CA ALA A 557 2.28 -37.95 5.98
C ALA A 557 3.49 -38.05 6.93
N ALA A 558 4.62 -38.56 6.41
CA ALA A 558 5.87 -38.68 7.16
C ALA A 558 6.42 -37.32 7.63
N GLU A 559 6.41 -36.30 6.76
CA GLU A 559 6.87 -34.95 7.08
C GLU A 559 5.93 -34.28 8.10
N GLY A 560 4.61 -34.50 7.96
CA GLY A 560 3.62 -34.03 8.94
C GLY A 560 3.84 -34.63 10.34
N ALA A 561 4.03 -35.95 10.43
CA ALA A 561 4.26 -36.64 11.70
C ALA A 561 5.60 -36.25 12.37
N GLU A 562 6.68 -36.11 11.59
CA GLU A 562 7.97 -35.61 12.10
C GLU A 562 7.88 -34.16 12.56
N GLN A 563 7.18 -33.30 11.80
CA GLN A 563 6.98 -31.89 12.16
C GLN A 563 6.13 -31.74 13.43
N LEU A 564 5.05 -32.52 13.58
CA LEU A 564 4.25 -32.59 14.81
C LEU A 564 5.08 -33.06 16.01
N THR A 565 5.93 -34.07 15.81
CA THR A 565 6.86 -34.57 16.84
C THR A 565 7.83 -33.48 17.27
N ALA A 566 8.46 -32.78 16.32
CA ALA A 566 9.38 -31.68 16.60
C ALA A 566 8.69 -30.49 17.32
N VAL A 567 7.45 -30.14 16.95
CA VAL A 567 6.66 -29.11 17.66
C VAL A 567 6.32 -29.57 19.09
N ARG A 568 5.95 -30.84 19.29
CA ARG A 568 5.69 -31.44 20.60
C ARG A 568 6.92 -31.43 21.50
N GLU A 569 8.09 -31.76 20.97
CA GLU A 569 9.36 -31.75 21.71
C GLU A 569 9.74 -30.33 22.15
N ARG A 570 9.73 -29.36 21.22
CA ARG A 570 9.98 -27.94 21.51
C ARG A 570 8.99 -27.37 22.52
N LEU A 571 7.72 -27.77 22.44
CA LEU A 571 6.70 -27.42 23.43
C LEU A 571 7.05 -27.99 24.81
N GLY A 572 7.46 -29.26 24.87
CA GLY A 572 7.88 -29.92 26.11
C GLY A 572 9.09 -29.25 26.76
N GLU A 573 10.10 -28.86 25.97
CA GLU A 573 11.27 -28.10 26.43
C GLU A 573 10.85 -26.70 26.93
N THR A 574 10.03 -25.98 26.17
CA THR A 574 9.55 -24.64 26.55
C THR A 574 8.72 -24.70 27.84
N LEU A 575 7.90 -25.74 28.03
CA LEU A 575 7.11 -25.93 29.26
C LEU A 575 8.01 -26.19 30.48
N ARG A 576 9.08 -26.99 30.35
CA ARG A 576 10.07 -27.14 31.44
C ARG A 576 10.73 -25.81 31.77
N LEU A 577 11.16 -25.05 30.75
CA LEU A 577 11.74 -23.72 30.93
C LEU A 577 10.75 -22.75 31.63
N THR A 578 9.44 -22.80 31.31
CA THR A 578 8.46 -21.98 32.06
C THR A 578 8.36 -22.39 33.53
N ALA A 579 8.48 -23.67 33.87
CA ALA A 579 8.48 -24.12 35.27
C ALA A 579 9.74 -23.64 36.01
N GLU A 580 10.92 -23.70 35.37
CA GLU A 580 12.19 -23.21 35.93
C GLU A 580 12.21 -21.68 36.11
N LEU A 581 11.62 -20.93 35.19
CA LEU A 581 11.51 -19.47 35.23
C LEU A 581 10.33 -18.96 36.08
N THR A 582 9.51 -19.85 36.65
CA THR A 582 8.32 -19.46 37.43
C THR A 582 8.75 -18.62 38.65
N PRO A 583 8.21 -17.39 38.82
CA PRO A 583 8.54 -16.56 39.96
C PRO A 583 8.20 -17.26 41.28
N PRO A 584 9.08 -17.21 42.31
CA PRO A 584 8.77 -17.75 43.62
C PRO A 584 7.55 -17.04 44.23
N PRO A 585 6.80 -17.71 45.12
CA PRO A 585 5.67 -17.09 45.80
C PRO A 585 6.12 -15.82 46.53
N ALA A 586 5.31 -14.76 46.41
CA ALA A 586 5.60 -13.49 47.06
C ALA A 586 5.29 -13.56 48.55
N ASP A 587 6.28 -13.28 49.41
CA ASP A 587 6.06 -13.06 50.84
C ASP A 587 5.17 -11.83 51.07
N ALA A 588 4.33 -11.89 52.10
CA ALA A 588 3.45 -10.78 52.48
C ALA A 588 4.29 -9.59 53.00
N ALA A 589 4.55 -8.63 52.12
CA ALA A 589 5.39 -7.47 52.44
C ALA A 589 4.77 -6.53 53.48
N GLN A 590 5.63 -5.96 54.33
CA GLN A 590 5.33 -4.79 55.15
C GLN A 590 4.85 -3.61 54.28
N PRO A 591 4.08 -2.64 54.82
CA PRO A 591 3.55 -1.51 54.06
C PRO A 591 4.65 -0.81 53.25
N ALA A 592 4.44 -0.70 51.93
CA ALA A 592 5.48 -0.30 51.00
C ALA A 592 6.07 1.08 51.33
N PRO A 593 7.41 1.22 51.38
CA PRO A 593 8.04 2.51 51.62
C PRO A 593 7.70 3.50 50.50
N ARG A 594 7.27 4.71 50.87
CA ARG A 594 6.97 5.78 49.92
C ARG A 594 8.27 6.41 49.40
N TRP A 595 8.80 5.86 48.32
CA TRP A 595 9.98 6.42 47.66
C TRP A 595 9.68 7.79 47.02
N PRO A 596 10.64 8.73 47.04
CA PRO A 596 10.56 9.94 46.21
C PRO A 596 10.61 9.54 44.73
N LEU A 597 9.62 9.97 43.97
CA LEU A 597 9.52 9.69 42.53
C LEU A 597 10.21 10.78 41.70
N THR A 598 10.64 10.41 40.49
CA THR A 598 11.11 11.33 39.45
C THR A 598 10.52 10.92 38.11
N THR A 599 10.43 11.85 37.17
CA THR A 599 9.87 11.59 35.83
C THR A 599 10.94 11.27 34.78
N ILE A 600 10.58 10.51 33.74
CA ILE A 600 11.43 10.33 32.55
C ILE A 600 11.84 11.69 31.95
N GLY A 601 10.93 12.67 31.96
CA GLY A 601 11.20 14.03 31.53
C GLY A 601 12.18 14.82 32.41
N GLU A 602 12.43 14.41 33.66
CA GLU A 602 13.48 14.94 34.53
C GLU A 602 14.81 14.23 34.28
N LEU A 603 14.81 12.90 34.23
CA LEU A 603 16.00 12.10 33.95
C LEU A 603 16.63 12.46 32.60
N ALA A 604 15.81 12.67 31.57
CA ALA A 604 16.26 13.14 30.26
C ALA A 604 16.84 14.57 30.28
N ARG A 605 16.40 15.44 31.20
CA ARG A 605 16.98 16.78 31.41
C ARG A 605 18.24 16.76 32.25
N GLY A 606 18.37 15.78 33.15
CA GLY A 606 19.56 15.55 33.98
C GLY A 606 20.66 14.77 33.27
N GLY A 607 20.41 14.25 32.06
CA GLY A 607 21.38 13.45 31.29
C GLY A 607 21.45 11.98 31.67
N ALA A 608 20.64 11.51 32.63
CA ALA A 608 20.63 10.10 33.08
C ALA A 608 20.02 9.13 32.06
N LEU A 609 19.33 9.65 31.04
CA LEU A 609 18.93 8.92 29.84
C LEU A 609 18.81 9.88 28.64
N VAL A 610 18.98 9.35 27.43
CA VAL A 610 18.66 10.04 26.17
C VAL A 610 17.33 9.50 25.66
N MET A 611 16.45 10.39 25.17
CA MET A 611 15.17 9.99 24.60
C MET A 611 15.11 10.35 23.11
N ARG A 612 14.87 9.34 22.27
CA ARG A 612 14.70 9.48 20.81
C ARG A 612 13.32 8.97 20.39
N THR A 613 12.75 9.50 19.32
CA THR A 613 11.47 9.05 18.75
C THR A 613 11.74 8.43 17.39
N GLY A 614 10.99 7.39 17.01
CA GLY A 614 11.16 6.73 15.71
C GLY A 614 10.92 7.67 14.52
N GLY A 615 11.70 7.49 13.46
CA GLY A 615 11.67 8.31 12.26
C GLY A 615 10.70 7.81 11.19
N ASN A 616 10.60 8.56 10.09
CA ASN A 616 9.79 8.19 8.93
C ASN A 616 10.60 7.55 7.79
N GLY A 617 11.91 7.38 7.94
CA GLY A 617 12.78 6.71 6.98
C GLY A 617 14.12 6.28 7.56
N GLY A 618 14.92 5.58 6.76
CA GLY A 618 16.25 5.13 7.14
C GLY A 618 17.00 4.48 5.96
N HIS A 619 18.20 3.94 6.22
CA HIS A 619 18.99 3.26 5.20
C HIS A 619 18.39 1.88 4.84
N ALA A 620 18.34 1.57 3.55
CA ALA A 620 17.62 0.47 2.88
C ALA A 620 17.81 -0.98 3.39
N ARG A 621 18.71 -1.21 4.34
CA ARG A 621 19.24 -2.55 4.66
C ARG A 621 19.12 -2.91 6.14
N VAL A 622 18.34 -2.14 6.90
CA VAL A 622 18.19 -2.29 8.34
C VAL A 622 16.75 -2.66 8.69
N PRO A 623 16.49 -3.82 9.32
CA PRO A 623 15.17 -4.21 9.80
C PRO A 623 14.59 -3.16 10.77
N VAL A 624 13.28 -2.91 10.70
CA VAL A 624 12.62 -1.86 11.50
C VAL A 624 11.81 -2.48 12.60
N LEU A 625 12.03 -2.03 13.82
CA LEU A 625 11.25 -2.43 14.98
C LEU A 625 9.92 -1.67 14.98
N THR A 626 8.81 -2.39 14.86
CA THR A 626 7.45 -1.83 14.84
C THR A 626 6.82 -1.80 16.24
N ASP A 627 5.71 -1.06 16.37
CA ASP A 627 4.84 -1.15 17.56
C ASP A 627 4.33 -2.58 17.80
N SER A 628 3.98 -3.29 16.73
CA SER A 628 3.60 -4.70 16.80
C SER A 628 4.73 -5.58 17.35
N ASP A 629 5.98 -5.33 16.97
CA ASP A 629 7.12 -6.13 17.44
C ASP A 629 7.45 -5.88 18.92
N VAL A 630 7.29 -4.65 19.37
CA VAL A 630 7.44 -4.29 20.78
C VAL A 630 6.33 -4.91 21.63
N LEU A 631 5.08 -4.92 21.13
CA LEU A 631 3.94 -5.53 21.81
C LEU A 631 4.00 -7.07 21.83
N ALA A 632 4.43 -7.71 20.74
CA ALA A 632 4.51 -9.17 20.64
C ALA A 632 5.81 -9.76 21.21
N GLY A 633 6.89 -8.97 21.26
CA GLY A 633 8.23 -9.43 21.61
C GLY A 633 8.94 -10.17 20.46
N THR A 634 8.58 -9.90 19.20
CA THR A 634 9.11 -10.56 18.00
C THR A 634 10.40 -9.92 17.47
N ALA A 635 11.03 -10.51 16.46
CA ALA A 635 12.08 -9.83 15.70
C ALA A 635 11.53 -8.57 15.00
N PRO A 636 12.37 -7.59 14.62
CA PRO A 636 11.94 -6.42 13.85
C PRO A 636 11.33 -6.85 12.51
N SER A 637 10.08 -6.47 12.26
CA SER A 637 9.29 -6.95 11.11
C SER A 637 8.90 -5.87 10.10
N GLY A 638 9.23 -4.61 10.38
CA GLY A 638 8.93 -3.49 9.50
C GLY A 638 10.04 -3.23 8.48
N THR A 639 9.66 -2.54 7.40
CA THR A 639 10.56 -1.88 6.46
C THR A 639 10.29 -0.37 6.47
N LEU A 640 11.35 0.43 6.33
CA LEU A 640 11.26 1.89 6.22
C LEU A 640 11.66 2.26 4.79
N PRO A 641 11.03 3.28 4.18
CA PRO A 641 11.50 3.78 2.90
C PRO A 641 12.92 4.33 3.02
N GLU A 642 13.70 4.17 1.94
CA GLU A 642 15.03 4.76 1.83
C GLU A 642 14.98 6.26 2.08
N SER A 643 15.73 6.71 3.09
CA SER A 643 15.84 8.12 3.46
C SER A 643 17.20 8.39 4.08
N ASP A 644 17.77 9.55 3.76
CA ASP A 644 18.99 10.07 4.36
C ASP A 644 18.72 10.73 5.73
N GLU A 645 17.49 10.63 6.26
CA GLU A 645 17.24 10.80 7.70
C GLU A 645 18.05 9.73 8.47
N GLU A 646 18.89 10.16 9.41
CA GLU A 646 19.68 9.25 10.25
C GLU A 646 18.75 8.39 11.11
N ALA A 647 18.62 7.11 10.73
CA ALA A 647 17.75 6.18 11.42
C ALA A 647 18.18 6.03 12.88
N VAL A 648 17.24 6.16 13.80
CA VAL A 648 17.50 5.86 15.21
C VAL A 648 17.68 4.35 15.35
N LEU A 649 18.93 3.90 15.36
CA LEU A 649 19.29 2.50 15.58
C LEU A 649 19.19 2.13 17.05
N THR A 650 18.65 0.95 17.32
CA THR A 650 18.62 0.33 18.65
C THR A 650 19.99 -0.19 19.06
N GLU A 651 20.34 -0.05 20.33
CA GLU A 651 21.54 -0.62 20.95
C GLU A 651 21.14 -1.55 22.11
N PRO A 652 21.95 -2.56 22.48
CA PRO A 652 21.65 -3.42 23.62
C PRO A 652 21.47 -2.60 24.90
N GLY A 653 20.39 -2.83 25.63
CA GLY A 653 20.03 -2.06 26.82
C GLY A 653 19.21 -0.79 26.57
N ASP A 654 18.90 -0.44 25.31
CA ASP A 654 17.85 0.56 25.04
C ASP A 654 16.48 0.06 25.53
N VAL A 655 15.64 0.96 26.04
CA VAL A 655 14.27 0.66 26.46
C VAL A 655 13.27 1.33 25.52
N VAL A 656 12.50 0.51 24.79
CA VAL A 656 11.56 0.96 23.77
C VAL A 656 10.12 0.87 24.28
N VAL A 657 9.36 1.95 24.08
CA VAL A 657 8.00 2.15 24.56
C VAL A 657 7.07 2.56 23.40
N PRO A 658 5.93 1.87 23.17
CA PRO A 658 4.95 2.28 22.18
C PRO A 658 4.10 3.46 22.70
N VAL A 659 3.85 4.45 21.85
CA VAL A 659 3.13 5.69 22.20
C VAL A 659 1.62 5.58 21.97
N LEU A 660 1.20 4.59 21.17
CA LEU A 660 -0.17 4.29 20.78
C LEU A 660 -0.51 2.85 21.19
N GLY A 661 -1.79 2.55 21.47
CA GLY A 661 -2.28 1.18 21.69
C GLY A 661 -2.60 0.78 23.14
N GLY A 662 -2.45 1.67 24.13
CA GLY A 662 -3.02 1.51 25.48
C GLY A 662 -2.37 0.47 26.43
N GLY A 663 -1.47 -0.38 25.94
CA GLY A 663 -0.75 -1.37 26.76
C GLY A 663 0.40 -0.78 27.59
N SER A 664 0.59 -1.27 28.82
CA SER A 664 1.77 -0.96 29.64
C SER A 664 2.95 -1.87 29.27
N VAL A 665 3.47 -1.68 28.06
CA VAL A 665 4.60 -2.45 27.50
C VAL A 665 5.83 -1.56 27.39
N ALA A 666 6.97 -2.09 27.84
CA ALA A 666 8.29 -1.52 27.60
C ALA A 666 9.24 -2.69 27.35
N ARG A 667 9.99 -2.64 26.25
CA ARG A 667 10.91 -3.71 25.82
C ARG A 667 12.34 -3.25 26.00
N VAL A 668 13.16 -4.03 26.71
CA VAL A 668 14.62 -3.85 26.67
C VAL A 668 15.13 -4.53 25.40
N ILE A 669 15.99 -3.83 24.65
CA ILE A 669 16.66 -4.35 23.47
C ILE A 669 17.78 -5.30 23.89
N ASP A 670 17.78 -6.48 23.27
CA ASP A 670 18.79 -7.53 23.38
C ASP A 670 19.71 -7.51 22.16
N ASP A 671 20.86 -8.20 22.24
CA ASP A 671 21.86 -8.23 21.15
C ASP A 671 21.28 -8.76 19.83
N ALA A 672 20.24 -9.59 19.89
CA ALA A 672 19.54 -10.15 18.73
C ALA A 672 18.61 -9.14 18.02
N THR A 673 18.21 -8.05 18.70
CA THR A 673 17.36 -6.99 18.13
C THR A 673 17.99 -5.59 18.18
N ALA A 674 19.27 -5.53 18.51
CA ALA A 674 20.13 -4.38 18.32
C ALA A 674 20.43 -4.14 16.83
N GLY A 675 20.82 -2.91 16.49
CA GLY A 675 21.07 -2.46 15.13
C GLY A 675 19.81 -2.22 14.28
N ALA A 676 18.62 -2.48 14.81
CA ALA A 676 17.34 -2.27 14.12
C ALA A 676 16.93 -0.79 14.14
N ALA A 677 16.24 -0.31 13.10
CA ALA A 677 15.73 1.05 13.04
C ALA A 677 14.42 1.20 13.85
N LEU A 678 14.27 2.31 14.58
CA LEU A 678 13.10 2.56 15.42
C LEU A 678 11.90 3.10 14.63
N GLY A 679 10.78 2.37 14.62
CA GLY A 679 9.57 2.73 13.88
C GLY A 679 8.76 3.92 14.43
N ARG A 680 8.02 4.59 13.54
CA ARG A 680 7.32 5.88 13.69
C ARG A 680 6.34 6.07 14.89
N SER A 681 6.02 5.02 15.63
CA SER A 681 5.11 5.04 16.80
C SER A 681 5.80 4.69 18.13
N LEU A 682 7.13 4.57 18.12
CA LEU A 682 7.96 4.15 19.24
C LEU A 682 8.81 5.30 19.79
N VAL A 683 9.05 5.27 21.10
CA VAL A 683 10.04 6.10 21.79
C VAL A 683 11.09 5.19 22.40
N LEU A 684 12.35 5.52 22.13
CA LEU A 684 13.53 4.85 22.67
C LEU A 684 14.10 5.69 23.80
N LEU A 685 14.36 5.03 24.93
CA LEU A 685 14.99 5.57 26.11
C LEU A 685 16.33 4.84 26.27
N ARG A 686 17.43 5.55 26.02
CA ARG A 686 18.80 5.05 26.22
C ARG A 686 19.30 5.48 27.60
N PRO A 687 19.25 4.61 28.63
CA PRO A 687 19.76 4.95 29.95
C PRO A 687 21.30 5.07 29.93
N ASP A 688 21.85 5.92 30.78
CA ASP A 688 23.26 5.84 31.14
C ASP A 688 23.45 4.67 32.14
N PRO A 689 24.18 3.59 31.79
CA PRO A 689 24.32 2.41 32.65
C PRO A 689 25.11 2.66 33.94
N THR A 690 25.73 3.84 34.09
CA THR A 690 26.37 4.31 35.32
C THR A 690 25.40 5.02 36.28
N ALA A 691 24.20 5.37 35.81
CA ALA A 691 23.19 6.14 36.57
C ALA A 691 21.81 5.47 36.65
N LEU A 692 21.42 4.69 35.64
CA LEU A 692 20.09 4.09 35.49
C LEU A 692 20.17 2.68 34.90
N ASP A 693 19.57 1.69 35.57
CA ASP A 693 19.51 0.32 35.07
C ASP A 693 18.37 0.14 34.02
N PRO A 694 18.62 -0.46 32.85
CA PRO A 694 17.62 -0.65 31.80
C PRO A 694 16.41 -1.50 32.20
N TRP A 695 16.63 -2.57 32.98
CA TRP A 695 15.57 -3.51 33.36
C TRP A 695 14.73 -2.96 34.52
N PHE A 696 15.35 -2.21 35.42
CA PHE A 696 14.66 -1.38 36.40
C PHE A 696 13.74 -0.35 35.71
N LEU A 697 14.27 0.39 34.74
CA LEU A 697 13.52 1.34 33.92
C LEU A 697 12.32 0.65 33.27
N ALA A 698 12.55 -0.40 32.46
CA ALA A 698 11.48 -1.10 31.77
C ALA A 698 10.41 -1.68 32.72
N GLY A 699 10.83 -2.31 33.82
CA GLY A 699 9.91 -2.91 34.81
C GLY A 699 8.93 -1.92 35.43
N PHE A 700 9.42 -0.75 35.88
CA PHE A 700 8.55 0.28 36.45
C PHE A 700 7.68 0.98 35.39
N LEU A 701 8.12 1.07 34.14
CA LEU A 701 7.29 1.58 33.04
C LEU A 701 6.11 0.64 32.70
N ARG A 702 6.28 -0.67 32.88
CA ARG A 702 5.23 -1.69 32.69
C ARG A 702 4.20 -1.73 33.83
N GLY A 703 4.45 -1.02 34.93
CA GLY A 703 3.53 -0.95 36.07
C GLY A 703 2.20 -0.25 35.75
N THR A 704 1.08 -0.91 36.01
CA THR A 704 -0.29 -0.40 35.69
C THR A 704 -0.69 0.88 36.43
N ALA A 705 -0.01 1.23 37.52
CA ALA A 705 -0.16 2.52 38.20
C ALA A 705 0.46 3.68 37.41
N ASN A 706 1.58 3.42 36.73
CA ASN A 706 2.35 4.41 35.96
C ASN A 706 1.60 4.80 34.68
N ASN A 707 1.11 3.79 33.95
CA ASN A 707 0.33 3.97 32.71
C ASN A 707 -0.94 4.83 32.93
N ARG A 708 -1.64 4.64 34.07
CA ARG A 708 -2.84 5.44 34.42
C ARG A 708 -2.59 6.93 34.64
N GLN A 709 -1.36 7.34 34.99
CA GLN A 709 -1.01 8.75 35.19
C GLN A 709 -0.44 9.43 33.93
N ALA A 710 0.18 8.66 33.04
CA ALA A 710 0.80 9.15 31.81
C ALA A 710 -0.12 9.09 30.57
N SER A 711 -1.24 8.36 30.64
CA SER A 711 -2.22 8.27 29.56
C SER A 711 -3.10 9.51 29.45
N SER A 712 -3.38 9.93 28.22
CA SER A 712 -4.36 10.97 27.88
C SER A 712 -5.46 10.39 26.99
N TYR A 713 -6.72 10.71 27.31
CA TYR A 713 -7.89 10.26 26.56
C TYR A 713 -8.24 11.30 25.48
N ALA A 714 -8.03 10.94 24.22
CA ALA A 714 -8.67 11.58 23.08
C ALA A 714 -9.82 10.66 22.58
N SER A 715 -10.83 11.24 21.93
CA SER A 715 -12.16 10.64 21.71
C SER A 715 -12.21 9.27 21.00
N THR A 716 -11.09 8.82 20.41
CA THR A 716 -10.97 7.54 19.70
C THR A 716 -9.65 6.79 19.96
N ALA A 717 -8.74 7.31 20.79
CA ALA A 717 -7.47 6.64 21.11
C ALA A 717 -6.82 7.17 22.41
N THR A 718 -6.23 6.26 23.20
CA THR A 718 -5.33 6.61 24.32
C THR A 718 -3.92 6.85 23.82
N ARG A 719 -3.35 8.03 24.11
CA ARG A 719 -1.95 8.37 23.80
C ARG A 719 -1.14 8.51 25.09
N LEU A 720 0.03 7.87 25.12
CA LEU A 720 0.94 7.85 26.26
C LEU A 720 1.94 9.01 26.20
N ASP A 721 1.97 9.87 27.23
CA ASP A 721 3.03 10.88 27.38
C ASP A 721 4.21 10.27 28.14
N VAL A 722 5.15 9.68 27.39
CA VAL A 722 6.34 8.99 27.93
C VAL A 722 7.13 9.87 28.91
N ARG A 723 7.11 11.20 28.76
CA ARG A 723 7.82 12.13 29.66
C ARG A 723 7.22 12.18 31.07
N ARG A 724 5.93 11.85 31.23
CA ARG A 724 5.21 11.86 32.51
C ARG A 724 5.35 10.57 33.31
N LEU A 725 5.83 9.49 32.69
CA LEU A 725 6.09 8.25 33.39
C LEU A 725 7.08 8.47 34.54
N GLN A 726 6.83 7.82 35.67
CA GLN A 726 7.52 8.02 36.93
C GLN A 726 8.34 6.78 37.33
N LEU A 727 9.45 7.00 38.03
CA LEU A 727 10.33 5.98 38.59
C LEU A 727 10.70 6.37 40.03
N PRO A 728 10.89 5.41 40.96
CA PRO A 728 11.44 5.73 42.27
C PRO A 728 12.94 6.08 42.17
N ARG A 729 13.38 7.07 42.95
CA ARG A 729 14.80 7.44 43.04
C ARG A 729 15.52 6.50 43.99
N LEU A 730 16.10 5.42 43.45
CA LEU A 730 16.87 4.43 44.20
C LEU A 730 18.38 4.47 43.82
N PRO A 731 19.29 4.11 44.74
CA PRO A 731 20.69 3.81 44.44
C PRO A 731 20.85 2.74 43.34
N LEU A 732 21.93 2.80 42.56
CA LEU A 732 22.12 1.94 41.39
C LEU A 732 22.21 0.44 41.74
N ASP A 733 22.73 0.09 42.91
CA ASP A 733 22.77 -1.29 43.41
C ASP A 733 21.37 -1.82 43.74
N GLU A 734 20.48 -0.99 44.31
CA GLU A 734 19.07 -1.32 44.48
C GLU A 734 18.34 -1.42 43.14
N GLN A 735 18.58 -0.48 42.21
CA GLN A 735 18.03 -0.53 40.86
C GLN A 735 18.38 -1.86 40.18
N ARG A 736 19.65 -2.28 40.20
CA ARG A 736 20.12 -3.56 39.63
C ARG A 736 19.44 -4.78 40.25
N ARG A 737 19.14 -4.77 41.56
CA ARG A 737 18.38 -5.85 42.22
C ARG A 737 16.95 -5.94 41.69
N TYR A 738 16.28 -4.80 41.51
CA TYR A 738 14.95 -4.75 40.89
C TYR A 738 15.01 -5.14 39.40
N GLY A 739 16.00 -4.64 38.65
CA GLY A 739 16.23 -4.96 37.24
C GLY A 739 16.40 -6.46 37.01
N ALA A 740 17.21 -7.15 37.84
CA ALA A 740 17.34 -8.60 37.78
C ALA A 740 16.00 -9.35 37.96
N ARG A 741 15.10 -8.85 38.84
CA ARG A 741 13.76 -9.43 39.03
C ARG A 741 12.83 -9.14 37.85
N PHE A 742 12.84 -7.92 37.31
CA PHE A 742 12.04 -7.58 36.13
C PHE A 742 12.50 -8.30 34.86
N ARG A 743 13.82 -8.56 34.72
CA ARG A 743 14.38 -9.40 33.67
C ARG A 743 13.85 -10.83 33.74
N ALA A 744 13.93 -11.46 34.91
CA ALA A 744 13.40 -12.82 35.10
C ALA A 744 11.88 -12.91 34.81
N LEU A 745 11.12 -11.86 35.14
CA LEU A 745 9.69 -11.78 34.79
C LEU A 745 9.44 -11.67 33.27
N ASP A 746 10.27 -10.90 32.54
CA ASP A 746 10.17 -10.83 31.08
C ASP A 746 10.57 -12.14 30.40
N GLU A 747 11.62 -12.81 30.90
CA GLU A 747 12.06 -14.13 30.42
C GLU A 747 10.96 -15.18 30.62
N PHE A 748 10.32 -15.22 31.80
CA PHE A 748 9.15 -16.08 32.08
C PHE A 748 7.97 -15.79 31.15
N GLU A 749 7.64 -14.51 30.92
CA GLU A 749 6.51 -14.13 30.07
C GLU A 749 6.76 -14.45 28.58
N ARG A 750 8.01 -14.27 28.10
CA ARG A 750 8.41 -14.69 26.74
C ARG A 750 8.24 -16.20 26.57
N ALA A 751 8.69 -17.00 27.56
CA ALA A 751 8.56 -18.45 27.54
C ALA A 751 7.08 -18.89 27.53
N LEU A 752 6.22 -18.29 28.36
CA LEU A 752 4.77 -18.54 28.35
C LEU A 752 4.12 -18.21 26.99
N ARG A 753 4.46 -17.04 26.40
CA ARG A 753 3.96 -16.66 25.06
C ARG A 753 4.42 -17.63 23.97
N HIS A 754 5.64 -18.18 24.07
CA HIS A 754 6.13 -19.17 23.12
C HIS A 754 5.42 -20.53 23.27
N ALA A 755 5.26 -21.03 24.51
CA ALA A 755 4.52 -22.26 24.79
C ALA A 755 3.07 -22.18 24.28
N GLY A 756 2.40 -21.03 24.45
CA GLY A 756 1.05 -20.81 23.92
C GLY A 756 0.97 -20.92 22.39
N ARG A 757 1.96 -20.39 21.65
CA ARG A 757 2.03 -20.52 20.18
C ARG A 757 2.27 -21.97 19.75
N LEU A 758 3.26 -22.64 20.33
CA LEU A 758 3.58 -24.04 20.02
C LEU A 758 2.42 -24.98 20.37
N GLY A 759 1.71 -24.75 21.47
CA GLY A 759 0.52 -25.49 21.86
C GLY A 759 -0.63 -25.33 20.85
N ALA A 760 -0.90 -24.10 20.40
CA ALA A 760 -1.90 -23.85 19.36
C ALA A 760 -1.55 -24.49 18.01
N GLN A 761 -0.26 -24.46 17.63
CA GLN A 761 0.25 -25.11 16.42
C GLN A 761 0.11 -26.64 16.50
N LEU A 762 0.51 -27.25 17.62
CA LEU A 762 0.39 -28.69 17.84
C LEU A 762 -1.07 -29.15 17.81
N VAL A 763 -1.97 -28.45 18.53
CA VAL A 763 -3.39 -28.78 18.55
C VAL A 763 -3.98 -28.69 17.14
N ARG A 764 -3.68 -27.63 16.40
CA ARG A 764 -4.19 -27.47 15.03
C ARG A 764 -3.68 -28.58 14.11
N GLY A 765 -2.36 -28.85 14.10
CA GLY A 765 -1.80 -29.90 13.25
C GLY A 765 -2.25 -31.31 13.65
N MET A 766 -2.58 -31.56 14.92
CA MET A 766 -3.24 -32.81 15.35
C MET A 766 -4.67 -32.91 14.83
N TYR A 767 -5.45 -31.82 14.81
CA TYR A 767 -6.77 -31.81 14.17
C TYR A 767 -6.65 -32.07 12.67
N ASP A 768 -5.81 -31.30 11.98
CA ASP A 768 -5.58 -31.43 10.53
C ASP A 768 -5.16 -32.88 10.21
N GLY A 769 -4.17 -33.42 10.93
CA GLY A 769 -3.64 -34.77 10.75
C GLY A 769 -4.60 -35.93 11.09
N LEU A 770 -5.50 -35.75 12.07
CA LEU A 770 -6.57 -36.72 12.34
C LEU A 770 -7.68 -36.67 11.28
N THR A 771 -7.87 -35.52 10.60
CA THR A 771 -8.90 -35.37 9.56
C THR A 771 -8.43 -35.78 8.15
N ASP A 772 -7.14 -35.65 7.85
CA ASP A 772 -6.56 -36.12 6.58
C ASP A 772 -6.06 -37.58 6.64
N GLY A 773 -5.97 -38.16 7.84
CA GLY A 773 -5.56 -39.54 8.09
C GLY A 773 -4.05 -39.75 8.19
N THR A 774 -3.25 -38.67 8.26
CA THR A 774 -1.80 -38.73 8.50
C THR A 774 -1.44 -39.06 9.95
N VAL A 775 -2.37 -38.83 10.90
CA VAL A 775 -2.26 -39.21 12.31
C VAL A 775 -3.33 -40.26 12.64
N ALA A 776 -2.92 -41.38 13.25
CA ALA A 776 -3.84 -42.41 13.72
C ALA A 776 -4.56 -41.97 15.01
N PRO A 777 -5.84 -42.34 15.22
CA PRO A 777 -6.64 -41.94 16.37
C PRO A 777 -6.43 -42.83 17.62
N ASP A 778 -5.25 -43.43 17.78
CA ASP A 778 -4.92 -44.45 18.79
C ASP A 778 -4.96 -43.96 20.26
#